data_AF-A0A7X2BJ19-F1
#
_entry.id   AF-A0A7X2BJ19-F1
#
_cell.length_a   1.000
_cell.length_b   1.000
_cell.length_c   1.000
_cell.angle_alpha   90.00
_cell.angle_beta   90.00
_cell.angle_gamma   90.00
#
_symmetry.space_group_name_H-M   'P 1'
#
loop_
_entity.id
_entity.type
_entity.pdbx_description
1 polymer ?
#
loop_
_entity_poly.entity_id
_entity_poly.type
_entity_poly.pdbx_seq_one_letter_code
_entity_poly.pdbx_strand_id
1 'polypeptide(L)'
;MSMPARPAAPIQTLSSPVQQAVYTHFASRPGIEELIRTTLLTALTERYPTLAVDLASTRLATPHESGVWGLPLLIDQVMAYLVNGASLEISEIIPPLNYYFLSDHQGKRLKLADGHDVDMKVVEALIKELPWRLPIEFKSALTGYWNEPVEGDVNRWRWLSSVIKDTLTLKVMQSTALSDPELETVRQVLDYAQSEERISRYGDQATRVYYLQSTLTYPGRAESLVTPHVLLVRYPQGLAMRPLVMLCLPDGSIETFSSVESATQSRARVAEAFYAVDSITTKRYEIDGDAFDTQAGFILGKQLSNLSQLKLPTTVGLEALKATCLQITDASRFFLNASAPPPDALSRVQSKLAQWLTKASSADQARYRSWSMALASAKKSAQGLSYLSGIPDIHSFVVNSIKQQLLLDQQRFEQPVQYAQALAGCEPDDIELTFLLVTGAFAPGSTNVSGVTERVKMTLTELALNNLSGKPQGELIKVEHRQGLALPAWFTADYITQGNGLIEAVDIGKNYPEKLKAYLLDDPSLSADREKRFSAQLKWQLPLQALELSLKGEAGMTPLGARYVAAIMQTEAYNRSVDGQTIVIRALALLSSAEAKPDVVSNMFIIEPLNLEAGPHVLFRPLYEQSLVEFTSRTALMEAIATPSELQTSVLTWLTDSARTVYDNGGFKEPHFVRFNLEDDFAVTTFEKPEPATLAVNGDGSDLAQHLGNGQLLPYLYQINALALVHQADRDTVSNRESRWRLFLEGANLFFNIFMLPYLRGPVMLTAWFLLLVQALARDVPALSSDDAVTRELAVVDLLQNLAMVLLQMRAIAPPLASPQARSTPLLRKAPVPRRISKEWPARPPATVKDGVVFMPGEWQKKAIEDLDFSFASANNRLTPDLRKKLEALAVPKPQALPLPERSDALAGLYLTDGGGYAFIEGAYYPVQIDAGEVSIVGGPALQSDAQGRWTVDLKMRLRGGAPGKQVKAVRERKAQRATELGDELTALRDKFDSVKTKINVYENLMKLFESA
;
A
#
# COMPACT_ATOMS: atom_id res chain seq x y z
N MET A 1 47.45 17.69 36.93
CA MET A 1 46.11 17.10 37.12
C MET A 1 45.36 17.19 35.80
N SER A 2 45.36 16.09 35.05
CA SER A 2 44.73 15.98 33.74
C SER A 2 43.22 15.83 33.92
N MET A 3 42.45 16.65 33.21
CA MET A 3 40.99 16.49 33.15
C MET A 3 40.64 15.10 32.58
N PRO A 4 39.64 14.40 33.15
CA PRO A 4 39.26 13.10 32.64
C PRO A 4 38.67 13.24 31.24
N ALA A 5 39.24 12.49 30.29
CA ALA A 5 38.70 12.34 28.96
C ALA A 5 37.25 11.83 29.07
N ARG A 6 36.30 12.59 28.53
CA ARG A 6 34.92 12.11 28.33
C ARG A 6 35.00 10.81 27.51
N PRO A 7 34.34 9.71 27.94
CA PRO A 7 34.33 8.49 27.17
C PRO A 7 33.77 8.75 25.77
N ALA A 8 34.41 8.17 24.76
CA ALA A 8 33.91 8.16 23.40
C ALA A 8 32.46 7.66 23.41
N ALA A 9 31.54 8.43 22.79
CA ALA A 9 30.16 8.00 22.64
C ALA A 9 30.13 6.69 21.83
N PRO A 10 29.36 5.67 22.24
CA PRO A 10 29.29 4.41 21.53
C PRO A 10 28.77 4.63 20.10
N ILE A 11 29.30 3.84 19.16
CA ILE A 11 28.82 3.73 17.79
C ILE A 11 27.32 3.40 17.87
N GLN A 12 26.44 4.32 17.44
CA GLN A 12 25.02 4.02 17.33
C GLN A 12 24.84 3.07 16.15
N THR A 13 24.84 1.77 16.41
CA THR A 13 24.27 0.77 15.51
C THR A 13 22.79 1.13 15.29
N LEU A 14 22.35 1.21 14.04
CA LEU A 14 20.93 1.40 13.71
C LEU A 14 20.10 0.36 14.49
N SER A 15 19.08 0.81 15.22
CA SER A 15 18.41 0.03 16.27
C SER A 15 17.33 -0.91 15.73
N SER A 16 16.80 -0.67 14.53
CA SER A 16 15.72 -1.46 13.94
C SER A 16 15.91 -1.74 12.44
N PRO A 17 15.40 -2.89 11.94
CA PRO A 17 15.26 -3.19 10.52
C PRO A 17 14.66 -2.09 9.66
N VAL A 18 13.59 -1.46 10.15
CA VAL A 18 12.85 -0.41 9.43
C VAL A 18 13.75 0.80 9.26
N GLN A 19 14.45 1.20 10.32
CA GLN A 19 15.41 2.30 10.27
C GLN A 19 16.50 2.04 9.22
N GLN A 20 17.06 0.83 9.20
CA GLN A 20 18.11 0.45 8.24
C GLN A 20 17.61 0.45 6.79
N ALA A 21 16.39 -0.04 6.55
CA ALA A 21 15.78 -0.03 5.23
C ALA A 21 15.55 1.41 4.73
N VAL A 22 15.00 2.29 5.57
CA VAL A 22 14.81 3.71 5.24
C VAL A 22 16.15 4.40 4.98
N TYR A 23 17.16 4.17 5.82
CA TYR A 23 18.48 4.77 5.63
C TYR A 23 19.10 4.35 4.30
N THR A 24 19.06 3.06 3.97
CA THR A 24 19.62 2.53 2.72
C THR A 24 18.86 3.08 1.51
N HIS A 25 17.54 3.15 1.57
CA HIS A 25 16.71 3.66 0.48
C HIS A 25 16.99 5.14 0.15
N PHE A 26 17.38 5.92 1.16
CA PHE A 26 17.73 7.34 1.03
C PHE A 26 19.25 7.59 1.02
N ALA A 27 20.08 6.55 0.81
CA ALA A 27 21.54 6.69 0.85
C ALA A 27 22.10 7.56 -0.28
N SER A 28 21.46 7.54 -1.46
CA SER A 28 21.86 8.29 -2.66
C SER A 28 21.34 9.74 -2.73
N ARG A 29 20.82 10.27 -1.61
CA ARG A 29 20.29 11.63 -1.54
C ARG A 29 21.34 12.69 -1.89
N PRO A 30 20.95 13.87 -2.41
CA PRO A 30 21.90 14.90 -2.86
C PRO A 30 22.87 15.37 -1.77
N GLY A 31 24.16 15.44 -2.12
CA GLY A 31 25.23 15.91 -1.25
C GLY A 31 25.55 17.40 -1.45
N ILE A 32 25.87 18.11 -0.36
CA ILE A 32 26.13 19.56 -0.42
C ILE A 32 27.36 19.93 -1.26
N GLU A 33 28.38 19.08 -1.31
CA GLU A 33 29.60 19.37 -2.08
C GLU A 33 29.35 19.35 -3.60
N GLU A 34 28.68 18.31 -4.08
CA GLU A 34 28.25 18.20 -5.48
C GLU A 34 27.30 19.33 -5.85
N LEU A 35 26.38 19.68 -4.95
CA LEU A 35 25.45 20.78 -5.15
C LEU A 35 26.16 22.13 -5.30
N ILE A 36 27.22 22.40 -4.52
CA ILE A 36 28.02 23.63 -4.67
C ILE A 36 28.63 23.72 -6.07
N ARG A 37 29.21 22.63 -6.56
CA ARG A 37 29.84 22.57 -7.89
C ARG A 37 28.79 22.77 -9.00
N THR A 38 27.70 22.02 -8.95
CA THR A 38 26.64 22.08 -9.97
C THR A 38 25.92 23.44 -9.97
N THR A 39 25.66 24.02 -8.79
CA THR A 39 25.06 25.36 -8.68
C THR A 39 25.95 26.44 -9.29
N LEU A 40 27.25 26.41 -8.99
CA LEU A 40 28.21 27.38 -9.54
C LEU A 40 28.36 27.21 -11.06
N LEU A 41 28.47 25.96 -11.53
CA LEU A 41 28.57 25.68 -12.97
C LEU A 41 27.32 26.18 -13.71
N THR A 42 26.12 25.89 -13.19
CA THR A 42 24.86 26.34 -13.77
C THR A 42 24.81 27.87 -13.83
N ALA A 43 25.20 28.56 -12.75
CA ALA A 43 25.24 30.02 -12.70
C ALA A 43 26.24 30.63 -13.70
N LEU A 44 27.40 29.98 -13.89
CA LEU A 44 28.40 30.41 -14.88
C LEU A 44 27.90 30.19 -16.30
N THR A 45 27.30 29.03 -16.61
CA THR A 45 26.75 28.72 -17.94
C THR A 45 25.55 29.61 -18.29
N GLU A 46 24.66 29.90 -17.33
CA GLU A 46 23.55 30.85 -17.50
C GLU A 46 24.06 32.24 -17.91
N ARG A 47 25.18 32.69 -17.34
CA ARG A 47 25.74 34.02 -17.59
C ARG A 47 26.69 34.07 -18.78
N TYR A 48 27.40 32.97 -19.04
CA TYR A 48 28.39 32.82 -20.09
C TYR A 48 28.17 31.48 -20.84
N PRO A 49 27.15 31.38 -21.71
CA PRO A 49 26.77 30.12 -22.35
C PRO A 49 27.87 29.52 -23.25
N THR A 50 28.75 30.35 -23.79
CA THR A 50 29.85 29.94 -24.68
C THR A 50 31.15 29.65 -23.95
N LEU A 51 31.19 29.76 -22.61
CA LEU A 51 32.40 29.52 -21.83
C LEU A 51 32.52 28.03 -21.49
N ALA A 52 33.57 27.38 -22.00
CA ALA A 52 33.89 26.00 -21.64
C ALA A 52 34.57 25.96 -20.25
N VAL A 53 33.78 25.72 -19.19
CA VAL A 53 34.28 25.59 -17.81
C VAL A 53 34.18 24.15 -17.33
N ASP A 54 35.29 23.63 -16.83
CA ASP A 54 35.32 22.41 -16.01
C ASP A 54 35.82 22.77 -14.60
N LEU A 55 34.91 22.80 -13.62
CA LEU A 55 35.23 23.17 -12.24
C LEU A 55 36.18 22.18 -11.54
N ALA A 56 36.39 20.98 -12.08
CA ALA A 56 37.37 20.03 -11.53
C ALA A 56 38.82 20.46 -11.84
N SER A 57 39.03 21.21 -12.93
CA SER A 57 40.36 21.61 -13.40
C SER A 57 40.59 23.13 -13.48
N THR A 58 39.52 23.92 -13.46
CA THR A 58 39.57 25.39 -13.54
C THR A 58 40.34 25.98 -12.36
N ARG A 59 41.35 26.79 -12.68
CA ARG A 59 42.19 27.51 -11.72
C ARG A 59 41.80 28.99 -11.66
N LEU A 60 41.99 29.58 -10.49
CA LEU A 60 41.94 31.04 -10.30
C LEU A 60 43.38 31.54 -10.29
N ALA A 61 43.76 32.36 -11.27
CA ALA A 61 45.04 33.05 -11.26
C ALA A 61 45.00 34.16 -10.20
N THR A 62 45.74 33.94 -9.10
CA THR A 62 45.83 34.87 -7.97
C THR A 62 47.18 35.59 -8.03
N PRO A 63 47.21 36.93 -8.15
CA PRO A 63 48.46 37.67 -8.23
C PRO A 63 49.22 37.65 -6.89
N HIS A 64 50.54 37.46 -6.95
CA HIS A 64 51.44 37.59 -5.81
C HIS A 64 52.26 38.89 -5.90
N GLU A 65 52.74 39.41 -4.77
CA GLU A 65 53.57 40.63 -4.72
C GLU A 65 54.86 40.54 -5.56
N SER A 66 55.31 39.32 -5.85
CA SER A 66 56.48 39.03 -6.69
C SER A 66 56.21 39.09 -8.20
N GLY A 67 54.97 39.38 -8.62
CA GLY A 67 54.58 39.45 -10.05
C GLY A 67 54.30 38.09 -10.70
N VAL A 68 54.24 37.01 -9.92
CA VAL A 68 53.88 35.65 -10.37
C VAL A 68 52.45 35.33 -9.94
N TRP A 69 51.69 34.63 -10.79
CA TRP A 69 50.37 34.13 -10.42
C TRP A 69 50.44 32.76 -9.74
N GLY A 70 49.81 32.65 -8.57
CA GLY A 70 49.40 31.36 -8.03
C GLY A 70 48.22 30.82 -8.82
N LEU A 71 48.14 29.50 -9.00
CA LEU A 71 47.04 28.82 -9.71
C LEU A 71 46.28 27.84 -8.79
N PRO A 72 45.70 28.29 -7.66
CA PRO A 72 44.79 27.45 -6.88
C PRO A 72 43.57 27.04 -7.70
N LEU A 73 42.95 25.90 -7.36
CA LEU A 73 41.66 25.53 -7.93
C LEU A 73 40.62 26.57 -7.53
N LEU A 74 39.78 26.98 -8.48
CA LEU A 74 38.69 27.93 -8.22
C LEU A 74 37.76 27.37 -7.14
N ILE A 75 37.43 26.08 -7.23
CA ILE A 75 36.50 25.45 -6.29
C ILE A 75 37.03 25.43 -4.85
N ASP A 76 38.34 25.33 -4.64
CA ASP A 76 38.93 25.36 -3.30
C ASP A 76 38.78 26.74 -2.65
N GLN A 77 38.90 27.81 -3.45
CA GLN A 77 38.67 29.18 -2.99
C GLN A 77 37.19 29.43 -2.68
N VAL A 78 36.29 28.91 -3.52
CA VAL A 78 34.84 28.94 -3.27
C VAL A 78 34.50 28.20 -1.98
N MET A 79 35.07 27.02 -1.76
CA MET A 79 34.88 26.26 -0.52
C MET A 79 35.46 27.02 0.68
N ALA A 80 36.66 27.60 0.58
CA ALA A 80 37.24 28.40 1.66
C ALA A 80 36.36 29.60 2.04
N TYR A 81 35.78 30.29 1.06
CA TYR A 81 34.80 31.34 1.29
C TYR A 81 33.54 30.80 2.00
N LEU A 82 32.95 29.72 1.48
CA LEU A 82 31.68 29.19 1.98
C LEU A 82 31.78 28.52 3.35
N VAL A 83 32.87 27.82 3.65
CA VAL A 83 32.97 26.94 4.84
C VAL A 83 33.98 27.37 5.89
N ASN A 84 34.94 28.23 5.53
CA ASN A 84 35.96 28.75 6.44
C ASN A 84 35.83 30.26 6.69
N GLY A 85 34.95 30.95 5.97
CA GLY A 85 34.75 32.40 6.09
C GLY A 85 35.93 33.22 5.56
N ALA A 86 36.71 32.67 4.63
CA ALA A 86 37.78 33.43 3.95
C ALA A 86 37.19 34.62 3.18
N SER A 87 37.92 35.74 3.08
CA SER A 87 37.49 36.83 2.20
C SER A 87 37.60 36.42 0.74
N LEU A 88 36.68 36.90 -0.10
CA LEU A 88 36.69 36.69 -1.55
C LEU A 88 36.64 38.05 -2.25
N GLU A 89 37.81 38.55 -2.61
CA GLU A 89 38.07 39.82 -3.28
C GLU A 89 38.87 39.54 -4.56
N ILE A 90 38.19 39.06 -5.60
CA ILE A 90 38.77 38.67 -6.90
C ILE A 90 38.39 39.65 -8.02
N SER A 91 37.57 40.67 -7.68
CA SER A 91 37.14 41.76 -8.54
C SER A 91 38.10 42.96 -8.53
N GLU A 92 39.04 43.00 -7.58
CA GLU A 92 39.99 44.09 -7.45
C GLU A 92 41.06 44.05 -8.54
N ILE A 93 41.37 45.22 -9.08
CA ILE A 93 42.48 45.45 -10.01
C ILE A 93 43.44 46.38 -9.28
N ILE A 94 44.60 45.86 -8.88
CA ILE A 94 45.66 46.64 -8.25
C ILE A 94 46.73 46.94 -9.32
N PRO A 95 46.86 48.19 -9.79
CA PRO A 95 47.86 48.54 -10.80
C PRO A 95 49.30 48.30 -10.31
N PRO A 96 50.28 47.97 -11.18
CA PRO A 96 50.20 47.93 -12.64
C PRO A 96 50.01 46.53 -13.26
N LEU A 97 50.09 45.43 -12.48
CA LEU A 97 50.12 44.05 -13.00
C LEU A 97 49.33 43.01 -12.16
N ASN A 98 48.58 43.42 -11.14
CA ASN A 98 47.89 42.50 -10.24
C ASN A 98 46.38 42.46 -10.53
N TYR A 99 45.96 41.52 -11.38
CA TYR A 99 44.55 41.21 -11.64
C TYR A 99 44.30 39.70 -11.63
N TYR A 100 43.06 39.32 -11.32
CA TYR A 100 42.60 37.94 -11.28
C TYR A 100 42.05 37.48 -12.65
N PHE A 101 42.16 36.20 -12.96
CA PHE A 101 41.48 35.59 -14.11
C PHE A 101 41.28 34.08 -13.93
N LEU A 102 40.34 33.52 -14.69
CA LEU A 102 40.16 32.07 -14.76
C LEU A 102 41.10 31.45 -15.79
N SER A 103 41.70 30.32 -15.47
CA SER A 103 42.55 29.55 -16.39
C SER A 103 42.23 28.07 -16.35
N ASP A 104 42.67 27.35 -17.39
CA ASP A 104 42.68 25.89 -17.38
C ASP A 104 43.80 25.33 -16.49
N HIS A 105 43.93 24.00 -16.47
CA HIS A 105 44.94 23.29 -15.68
C HIS A 105 46.39 23.59 -16.11
N GLN A 106 46.61 24.12 -17.31
CA GLN A 106 47.93 24.51 -17.84
C GLN A 106 48.24 25.99 -17.59
N GLY A 107 47.33 26.73 -16.94
CA GLY A 107 47.49 28.16 -16.68
C GLY A 107 47.10 29.03 -17.88
N LYS A 108 46.51 28.47 -18.94
CA LYS A 108 46.03 29.23 -20.08
C LYS A 108 44.68 29.89 -19.73
N ARG A 109 44.61 31.20 -19.94
CA ARG A 109 43.42 32.00 -19.63
C ARG A 109 42.19 31.49 -20.39
N LEU A 110 41.08 31.31 -19.67
CA LEU A 110 39.79 30.96 -20.25
C LEU A 110 39.17 32.20 -20.94
N LYS A 111 38.63 31.99 -22.12
CA LYS A 111 38.01 33.01 -22.96
C LYS A 111 36.67 32.55 -23.51
N LEU A 112 35.82 33.51 -23.82
CA LEU A 112 34.57 33.29 -24.53
C LEU A 112 34.85 32.92 -26.01
N ALA A 113 33.86 32.36 -26.70
CA ALA A 113 34.00 31.93 -28.09
C ALA A 113 34.33 33.09 -29.06
N ASP A 114 33.97 34.31 -28.70
CA ASP A 114 34.28 35.56 -29.40
C ASP A 114 35.64 36.17 -29.03
N GLY A 115 36.39 35.52 -28.12
CA GLY A 115 37.75 35.91 -27.71
C GLY A 115 37.82 36.91 -26.57
N HIS A 116 36.68 37.40 -26.06
CA HIS A 116 36.63 38.30 -24.90
C HIS A 116 37.01 37.57 -23.60
N ASP A 117 37.58 38.34 -22.66
CA ASP A 117 37.93 37.85 -21.32
C ASP A 117 36.69 37.76 -20.42
N VAL A 118 36.71 36.81 -19.49
CA VAL A 118 35.66 36.67 -18.46
C VAL A 118 35.76 37.81 -17.45
N ASP A 119 34.65 38.50 -17.19
CA ASP A 119 34.60 39.55 -16.16
C ASP A 119 34.60 38.94 -14.75
N MET A 120 35.70 39.15 -14.03
CA MET A 120 35.86 38.65 -12.66
C MET A 120 34.93 39.32 -11.64
N LYS A 121 34.39 40.52 -11.92
CA LYS A 121 33.33 41.12 -11.08
C LYS A 121 32.06 40.28 -11.11
N VAL A 122 31.71 39.78 -12.29
CA VAL A 122 30.56 38.90 -12.48
C VAL A 122 30.82 37.56 -11.81
N VAL A 123 32.00 36.97 -11.97
CA VAL A 123 32.36 35.70 -11.31
C VAL A 123 32.31 35.84 -9.78
N GLU A 124 32.89 36.90 -9.22
CA GLU A 124 32.82 37.17 -7.79
C GLU A 124 31.37 37.32 -7.31
N ALA A 125 30.55 38.08 -8.06
CA ALA A 125 29.14 38.23 -7.75
C ALA A 125 28.44 36.87 -7.69
N LEU A 126 28.61 36.03 -8.72
CA LEU A 126 28.02 34.68 -8.76
C LEU A 126 28.47 33.80 -7.57
N ILE A 127 29.73 33.88 -7.15
CA ILE A 127 30.21 33.15 -5.95
C ILE A 127 29.59 33.71 -4.67
N LYS A 128 29.48 35.05 -4.56
CA LYS A 128 28.81 35.73 -3.44
C LYS A 128 27.29 35.51 -3.41
N GLU A 129 26.70 34.98 -4.49
CA GLU A 129 25.30 34.54 -4.50
C GLU A 129 25.08 33.16 -3.86
N LEU A 130 26.10 32.27 -3.90
CA LEU A 130 26.00 30.90 -3.41
C LEU A 130 25.43 30.78 -1.98
N PRO A 131 25.82 31.61 -1.00
CA PRO A 131 25.30 31.49 0.37
C PRO A 131 23.77 31.48 0.49
N TRP A 132 23.06 32.17 -0.40
CA TRP A 132 21.60 32.23 -0.40
C TRP A 132 20.95 31.46 -1.56
N ARG A 133 21.67 31.20 -2.66
CA ARG A 133 21.21 30.35 -3.77
C ARG A 133 21.23 28.87 -3.37
N LEU A 134 22.25 28.40 -2.65
CA LEU A 134 22.42 26.99 -2.30
C LEU A 134 21.23 26.37 -1.53
N PRO A 135 20.63 27.02 -0.51
CA PRO A 135 19.44 26.47 0.12
C PRO A 135 18.25 26.29 -0.83
N ILE A 136 18.09 27.15 -1.83
CA ILE A 136 17.01 27.05 -2.83
C ILE A 136 17.27 25.84 -3.74
N GLU A 137 18.48 25.75 -4.29
CA GLU A 137 18.87 24.64 -5.17
C GLU A 137 18.84 23.29 -4.43
N PHE A 138 19.22 23.27 -3.14
CA PHE A 138 19.18 22.05 -2.34
C PHE A 138 17.74 21.58 -2.12
N LYS A 139 16.83 22.51 -1.80
CA LYS A 139 15.40 22.18 -1.68
C LYS A 139 14.85 21.62 -3.00
N SER A 140 15.26 22.18 -4.14
CA SER A 140 14.83 21.72 -5.45
C SER A 140 15.36 20.31 -5.74
N ALA A 141 16.68 20.09 -5.57
CA ALA A 141 17.32 18.80 -5.77
C ALA A 141 16.74 17.72 -4.87
N LEU A 142 16.49 18.02 -3.58
CA LEU A 142 15.88 17.07 -2.65
C LEU A 142 14.42 16.76 -3.03
N THR A 143 13.64 17.74 -3.46
CA THR A 143 12.26 17.50 -3.91
C THR A 143 12.23 16.66 -5.17
N GLY A 144 13.12 16.92 -6.13
CA GLY A 144 13.35 16.07 -7.31
C GLY A 144 13.67 14.63 -6.91
N TYR A 145 14.65 14.45 -6.02
CA TYR A 145 15.04 13.14 -5.51
C TYR A 145 13.89 12.34 -4.88
N TRP A 146 12.99 13.00 -4.15
CA TRP A 146 11.81 12.33 -3.56
C TRP A 146 10.77 11.91 -4.61
N ASN A 147 10.67 12.65 -5.71
CA ASN A 147 9.79 12.34 -6.84
C ASN A 147 10.41 11.35 -7.84
N GLU A 148 11.72 11.15 -7.81
CA GLU A 148 12.40 10.18 -8.68
C GLU A 148 11.83 8.78 -8.47
N PRO A 149 11.43 8.08 -9.56
CA PRO A 149 11.09 6.68 -9.46
C PRO A 149 12.35 5.90 -9.05
N VAL A 150 12.18 4.92 -8.18
CA VAL A 150 13.29 4.03 -7.82
C VAL A 150 13.34 2.90 -8.84
N GLU A 151 12.35 2.01 -8.80
CA GLU A 151 12.15 0.88 -9.71
C GLU A 151 10.68 0.46 -9.64
N GLY A 152 10.07 0.15 -10.78
CA GLY A 152 8.65 -0.21 -10.89
C GLY A 152 7.67 0.97 -10.69
N ASP A 153 8.07 2.16 -11.14
CA ASP A 153 7.27 3.40 -11.17
C ASP A 153 6.84 3.98 -9.80
N VAL A 154 7.31 3.41 -8.69
CA VAL A 154 7.06 3.94 -7.35
C VAL A 154 8.14 4.95 -6.97
N ASN A 155 7.73 6.19 -6.69
CA ASN A 155 8.61 7.22 -6.16
C ASN A 155 8.91 7.02 -4.66
N ARG A 156 9.94 7.70 -4.15
CA ARG A 156 10.38 7.55 -2.75
C ARG A 156 9.33 8.04 -1.75
N TRP A 157 8.53 9.01 -2.16
CA TRP A 157 7.42 9.51 -1.35
C TRP A 157 6.41 8.41 -1.05
N ARG A 158 5.91 7.72 -2.07
CA ARG A 158 4.95 6.63 -1.91
C ARG A 158 5.55 5.41 -1.23
N TRP A 159 6.83 5.12 -1.51
CA TRP A 159 7.54 4.06 -0.82
C TRP A 159 7.58 4.32 0.69
N LEU A 160 7.96 5.53 1.11
CA LEU A 160 8.04 5.88 2.54
C LEU A 160 6.67 5.89 3.21
N SER A 161 5.64 6.38 2.52
CA SER A 161 4.23 6.29 2.97
C SER A 161 3.84 4.84 3.30
N SER A 162 4.17 3.90 2.42
CA SER A 162 3.93 2.47 2.64
C SER A 162 4.69 1.94 3.86
N VAL A 163 5.95 2.35 4.04
CA VAL A 163 6.75 1.97 5.22
C VAL A 163 6.15 2.50 6.52
N ILE A 164 5.67 3.75 6.55
CA ILE A 164 5.00 4.33 7.72
C ILE A 164 3.74 3.51 8.06
N LYS A 165 2.90 3.22 7.05
CA LYS A 165 1.70 2.40 7.21
C LYS A 165 2.01 1.01 7.76
N ASP A 166 3.01 0.33 7.21
CA ASP A 166 3.41 -1.01 7.65
C ASP A 166 3.95 -0.98 9.08
N THR A 167 4.72 0.05 9.44
CA THR A 167 5.28 0.23 10.79
C THR A 167 4.17 0.43 11.82
N LEU A 168 3.16 1.24 11.52
CA LEU A 168 1.98 1.41 12.38
C LEU A 168 1.16 0.10 12.48
N THR A 169 1.00 -0.62 11.36
CA THR A 169 0.30 -1.91 11.34
C THR A 169 0.97 -2.92 12.26
N LEU A 170 2.31 -3.04 12.21
CA LEU A 170 3.09 -3.90 13.11
C LEU A 170 2.85 -3.53 14.57
N LYS A 171 2.87 -2.22 14.91
CA LYS A 171 2.65 -1.77 16.29
C LYS A 171 1.26 -2.13 16.79
N VAL A 172 0.23 -1.91 15.98
CA VAL A 172 -1.17 -2.24 16.32
C VAL A 172 -1.33 -3.74 16.56
N MET A 173 -0.73 -4.59 15.71
CA MET A 173 -0.83 -6.04 15.83
C MET A 173 -0.13 -6.61 17.08
N GLN A 174 0.91 -5.93 17.57
CA GLN A 174 1.68 -6.30 18.76
C GLN A 174 1.12 -5.68 20.05
N SER A 175 0.22 -4.70 19.94
CA SER A 175 -0.29 -3.98 21.10
C SER A 175 -1.29 -4.81 21.89
N THR A 176 -1.05 -4.93 23.20
CA THR A 176 -2.02 -5.46 24.18
C THR A 176 -2.61 -4.36 25.06
N ALA A 177 -2.15 -3.10 24.90
CA ALA A 177 -2.49 -1.98 25.76
C ALA A 177 -3.67 -1.15 25.27
N LEU A 178 -4.06 -1.28 23.99
CA LEU A 178 -5.16 -0.54 23.38
C LEU A 178 -6.47 -1.30 23.54
N SER A 179 -7.54 -0.58 23.89
CA SER A 179 -8.90 -1.12 23.93
C SER A 179 -9.47 -1.36 22.52
N ASP A 180 -10.52 -2.17 22.39
CA ASP A 180 -11.14 -2.45 21.08
C ASP A 180 -11.60 -1.19 20.32
N PRO A 181 -12.23 -0.17 20.96
CA PRO A 181 -12.57 1.08 20.28
C PRO A 181 -11.34 1.87 19.78
N GLU A 182 -10.23 1.84 20.53
CA GLU A 182 -8.96 2.48 20.13
C GLU A 182 -8.31 1.73 18.97
N LEU A 183 -8.28 0.40 19.01
CA LEU A 183 -7.80 -0.43 17.90
C LEU A 183 -8.61 -0.18 16.63
N GLU A 184 -9.94 -0.12 16.74
CA GLU A 184 -10.82 0.20 15.61
C GLU A 184 -10.53 1.61 15.06
N THR A 185 -10.24 2.59 15.92
CA THR A 185 -9.91 3.96 15.51
C THR A 185 -8.69 4.00 14.58
N VAL A 186 -7.63 3.27 14.93
CA VAL A 186 -6.42 3.18 14.10
C VAL A 186 -6.67 2.31 12.86
N ARG A 187 -7.41 1.20 12.99
CA ARG A 187 -7.74 0.29 11.87
C ARG A 187 -8.51 0.98 10.76
N GLN A 188 -9.47 1.86 11.08
CA GLN A 188 -10.16 2.63 10.03
C GLN A 188 -9.18 3.40 9.14
N VAL A 189 -8.10 3.95 9.69
CA VAL A 189 -7.07 4.69 8.93
C VAL A 189 -6.13 3.73 8.19
N LEU A 190 -5.79 2.58 8.78
CA LEU A 190 -4.96 1.56 8.12
C LEU A 190 -5.68 0.91 6.93
N ASP A 191 -6.95 0.56 7.08
CA ASP A 191 -7.74 -0.12 6.05
C ASP A 191 -8.18 0.84 4.96
N TYR A 192 -8.50 2.08 5.34
CA TYR A 192 -8.96 3.14 4.45
C TYR A 192 -8.13 4.39 4.72
N ALA A 193 -7.00 4.53 4.02
CA ALA A 193 -6.08 5.66 4.24
C ALA A 193 -6.64 6.98 3.70
N GLN A 194 -7.48 6.93 2.66
CA GLN A 194 -8.18 8.08 2.08
C GLN A 194 -9.31 8.54 3.00
N SER A 195 -9.42 9.85 3.25
CA SER A 195 -10.49 10.42 4.07
C SER A 195 -11.88 10.16 3.50
N GLU A 196 -12.05 10.27 2.18
CA GLU A 196 -13.36 10.17 1.53
C GLU A 196 -13.92 8.74 1.68
N GLU A 197 -13.06 7.74 1.50
CA GLU A 197 -13.42 6.32 1.65
C GLU A 197 -13.83 6.02 3.10
N ARG A 198 -13.10 6.55 4.10
CA ARG A 198 -13.49 6.43 5.51
C ARG A 198 -14.84 7.10 5.78
N ILE A 199 -15.03 8.33 5.31
CA ILE A 199 -16.25 9.10 5.58
C ILE A 199 -17.45 8.46 4.90
N SER A 200 -17.31 8.00 3.66
CA SER A 200 -18.39 7.30 2.94
C SER A 200 -18.80 6.01 3.65
N ARG A 201 -17.85 5.33 4.30
CA ARG A 201 -18.10 4.04 4.96
C ARG A 201 -18.62 4.16 6.39
N TYR A 202 -18.11 5.12 7.16
CA TYR A 202 -18.39 5.24 8.59
C TYR A 202 -19.19 6.49 8.97
N GLY A 203 -19.45 7.40 8.04
CA GLY A 203 -20.19 8.64 8.29
C GLY A 203 -19.58 9.47 9.42
N ASP A 204 -20.40 9.86 10.40
CA ASP A 204 -19.98 10.62 11.59
C ASP A 204 -19.03 9.84 12.51
N GLN A 205 -18.98 8.51 12.36
CA GLN A 205 -18.14 7.61 13.14
C GLN A 205 -16.75 7.40 12.53
N ALA A 206 -16.47 8.07 11.41
CA ALA A 206 -15.19 8.00 10.72
C ALA A 206 -14.07 8.64 11.56
N THR A 207 -12.94 7.95 11.67
CA THR A 207 -11.72 8.53 12.23
C THR A 207 -11.27 9.71 11.37
N ARG A 208 -11.25 10.90 11.97
CA ARG A 208 -10.73 12.13 11.39
C ARG A 208 -9.23 12.23 11.68
N VAL A 209 -8.46 12.60 10.67
CA VAL A 209 -7.00 12.68 10.76
C VAL A 209 -6.58 14.14 10.62
N TYR A 210 -5.82 14.63 11.58
CA TYR A 210 -5.31 16.00 11.58
C TYR A 210 -3.79 15.97 11.66
N TYR A 211 -3.11 16.94 11.06
CA TYR A 211 -1.75 17.26 11.51
C TYR A 211 -1.77 18.50 12.41
N LEU A 212 -0.71 18.60 13.21
CA LEU A 212 -0.54 19.66 14.20
C LEU A 212 0.59 20.60 13.78
N GLN A 213 0.31 21.91 13.85
CA GLN A 213 1.31 22.97 13.68
C GLN A 213 1.32 23.84 14.93
N SER A 214 2.45 23.91 15.61
CA SER A 214 2.61 24.75 16.81
C SER A 214 3.27 26.07 16.42
N THR A 215 2.56 27.18 16.57
CA THR A 215 3.11 28.53 16.44
C THR A 215 3.69 28.97 17.78
N LEU A 216 5.00 29.19 17.81
CA LEU A 216 5.78 29.63 18.95
C LEU A 216 5.96 31.15 18.88
N THR A 217 5.46 31.88 19.88
CA THR A 217 5.56 33.35 19.94
C THR A 217 6.55 33.78 21.00
N TYR A 218 7.43 34.73 20.67
CA TYR A 218 8.45 35.31 21.54
C TYR A 218 8.65 36.79 21.15
N PRO A 219 9.42 37.62 21.89
CA PRO A 219 9.40 39.07 21.72
C PRO A 219 9.62 39.53 20.26
N GLY A 220 8.56 40.10 19.66
CA GLY A 220 8.55 40.66 18.31
C GLY A 220 8.51 39.65 17.15
N ARG A 221 8.37 38.34 17.40
CA ARG A 221 8.39 37.30 16.36
C ARG A 221 7.50 36.08 16.68
N ALA A 222 7.10 35.37 15.63
CA ALA A 222 6.41 34.10 15.73
C ALA A 222 7.03 33.11 14.73
N GLU A 223 7.16 31.86 15.15
CA GLU A 223 7.77 30.79 14.35
C GLU A 223 6.90 29.53 14.37
N SER A 224 6.69 28.94 13.21
CA SER A 224 5.87 27.73 13.07
C SER A 224 6.74 26.48 13.18
N LEU A 225 6.39 25.61 14.13
CA LEU A 225 6.98 24.28 14.29
C LEU A 225 6.01 23.22 13.74
N VAL A 226 6.50 22.49 12.74
CA VAL A 226 5.81 21.30 12.21
C VAL A 226 6.59 20.05 12.63
N THR A 227 5.82 19.03 13.03
CA THR A 227 6.30 17.67 13.32
C THR A 227 5.49 16.68 12.48
N PRO A 228 6.09 15.61 11.94
CA PRO A 228 5.40 14.64 11.08
C PRO A 228 4.54 13.66 11.90
N HIS A 229 3.74 14.17 12.82
CA HIS A 229 2.84 13.39 13.66
C HIS A 229 1.40 13.65 13.23
N VAL A 230 0.57 12.61 13.25
CA VAL A 230 -0.85 12.72 12.90
C VAL A 230 -1.71 12.46 14.13
N LEU A 231 -2.69 13.32 14.35
CA LEU A 231 -3.67 13.21 15.41
C LEU A 231 -4.94 12.57 14.85
N LEU A 232 -5.32 11.43 15.42
CA LEU A 232 -6.57 10.74 15.14
C LEU A 232 -7.63 11.20 16.16
N VAL A 233 -8.82 11.54 15.66
CA VAL A 233 -9.98 11.87 16.49
C VAL A 233 -11.19 11.12 15.98
N ARG A 234 -11.87 10.39 16.85
CA ARG A 234 -13.09 9.64 16.52
C ARG A 234 -14.12 9.76 17.64
N TYR A 235 -15.39 9.86 17.27
CA TYR A 235 -16.52 9.88 18.19
C TYR A 235 -17.33 8.59 18.08
N PRO A 236 -16.92 7.50 18.77
CA PRO A 236 -17.57 6.19 18.67
C PRO A 236 -19.02 6.18 19.18
N GLN A 237 -19.86 5.35 18.56
CA GLN A 237 -21.27 5.18 18.88
C GLN A 237 -21.44 4.56 20.28
N GLY A 238 -22.37 5.09 21.08
CA GLY A 238 -22.66 4.58 22.43
C GLY A 238 -21.76 5.10 23.55
N LEU A 239 -20.66 5.80 23.23
CA LEU A 239 -19.91 6.60 24.19
C LEU A 239 -20.47 8.02 24.18
N ALA A 240 -20.88 8.55 25.34
CA ALA A 240 -21.58 9.83 25.52
C ALA A 240 -20.79 11.06 25.01
N MET A 241 -20.62 11.18 23.69
CA MET A 241 -19.86 12.21 22.97
C MET A 241 -18.39 12.37 23.40
N ARG A 242 -17.79 11.37 24.06
CA ARG A 242 -16.36 11.39 24.41
C ARG A 242 -15.51 11.00 23.21
N PRO A 243 -14.57 11.85 22.74
CA PRO A 243 -13.70 11.49 21.63
C PRO A 243 -12.62 10.50 22.07
N LEU A 244 -12.29 9.55 21.19
CA LEU A 244 -11.02 8.85 21.22
C LEU A 244 -9.99 9.71 20.50
N VAL A 245 -8.89 10.01 21.18
CA VAL A 245 -7.84 10.90 20.67
C VAL A 245 -6.49 10.20 20.75
N MET A 246 -5.80 10.08 19.62
CA MET A 246 -4.55 9.35 19.52
C MET A 246 -3.54 10.12 18.67
N LEU A 247 -2.28 10.19 19.08
CA LEU A 247 -1.20 10.77 18.29
C LEU A 247 -0.32 9.64 17.76
N CYS A 248 -0.25 9.51 16.44
CA CYS A 248 0.55 8.50 15.75
C CYS A 248 1.82 9.12 15.15
N LEU A 249 2.97 8.51 15.44
CA LEU A 249 4.29 8.92 14.96
C LEU A 249 4.73 8.06 13.76
N PRO A 250 5.70 8.51 12.94
CA PRO A 250 6.18 7.73 11.79
C PRO A 250 6.80 6.38 12.16
N ASP A 251 7.38 6.26 13.36
CA ASP A 251 7.92 5.00 13.90
C ASP A 251 6.85 4.02 14.38
N GLY A 252 5.57 4.34 14.16
CA GLY A 252 4.42 3.53 14.56
C GLY A 252 4.00 3.73 16.01
N SER A 253 4.69 4.56 16.81
CA SER A 253 4.29 4.83 18.19
C SER A 253 2.92 5.49 18.27
N ILE A 254 2.14 5.11 19.28
CA ILE A 254 0.78 5.58 19.51
C ILE A 254 0.70 6.13 20.94
N GLU A 255 0.40 7.42 21.08
CA GLU A 255 0.10 8.06 22.36
C GLU A 255 -1.42 8.28 22.45
N THR A 256 -2.09 7.85 23.52
CA THR A 256 -3.53 8.03 23.72
C THR A 256 -3.82 9.20 24.67
N PHE A 257 -4.94 9.89 24.44
CA PHE A 257 -5.33 11.09 25.16
C PHE A 257 -6.82 11.08 25.51
N SER A 258 -7.15 11.70 26.64
CA SER A 258 -8.54 11.86 27.10
C SER A 258 -9.32 12.93 26.32
N SER A 259 -8.64 13.84 25.64
CA SER A 259 -9.25 14.92 24.86
C SER A 259 -8.24 15.50 23.86
N VAL A 260 -8.73 16.29 22.89
CA VAL A 260 -7.83 16.98 21.96
C VAL A 260 -6.99 18.03 22.68
N GLU A 261 -7.55 18.70 23.68
CA GLU A 261 -6.85 19.68 24.51
C GLU A 261 -5.67 19.02 25.28
N SER A 262 -5.85 17.82 25.82
CA SER A 262 -4.75 17.14 26.52
C SER A 262 -3.63 16.70 25.56
N ALA A 263 -3.96 16.40 24.30
CA ALA A 263 -2.98 16.18 23.24
C ALA A 263 -2.21 17.47 22.89
N THR A 264 -2.90 18.62 22.73
CA THR A 264 -2.23 19.90 22.43
C THR A 264 -1.35 20.38 23.59
N GLN A 265 -1.80 20.21 24.83
CA GLN A 265 -1.00 20.48 26.03
C GLN A 265 0.24 19.57 26.13
N SER A 266 0.12 18.29 25.76
CA SER A 266 1.29 17.39 25.69
C SER A 266 2.34 17.91 24.71
N ARG A 267 1.93 18.34 23.51
CA ARG A 267 2.85 18.90 22.51
C ARG A 267 3.45 20.23 22.94
N ALA A 268 2.68 21.08 23.61
CA ALA A 268 3.17 22.33 24.15
C ALA A 268 4.24 22.11 25.22
N ARG A 269 4.06 21.14 26.13
CA ARG A 269 5.06 20.76 27.14
C ARG A 269 6.38 20.30 26.50
N VAL A 270 6.30 19.50 25.43
CA VAL A 270 7.50 19.10 24.68
C VAL A 270 8.21 20.32 24.09
N ALA A 271 7.49 21.24 23.46
CA ALA A 271 8.09 22.46 22.90
C ALA A 271 8.69 23.38 23.97
N GLU A 272 7.99 23.57 25.10
CA GLU A 272 8.43 24.41 26.22
C GLU A 272 9.68 23.85 26.93
N ALA A 273 9.92 22.54 26.86
CA ALA A 273 11.14 21.93 27.38
C ALA A 273 12.39 22.35 26.57
N PHE A 274 12.23 22.69 25.28
CA PHE A 274 13.33 23.05 24.39
C PHE A 274 13.43 24.54 24.09
N TYR A 275 12.31 25.26 24.05
CA TYR A 275 12.23 26.64 23.57
C TYR A 275 11.80 27.61 24.68
N ALA A 276 12.38 28.81 24.63
CA ALA A 276 12.09 29.90 25.56
C ALA A 276 11.12 30.88 24.91
N VAL A 277 9.81 30.63 25.10
CA VAL A 277 8.72 31.28 24.36
C VAL A 277 7.63 31.77 25.32
N ASP A 278 6.87 32.78 24.90
CA ASP A 278 5.84 33.42 25.74
C ASP A 278 4.47 32.72 25.54
N SER A 279 4.17 32.26 24.33
CA SER A 279 2.97 31.47 24.05
C SER A 279 3.18 30.43 22.95
N ILE A 280 2.40 29.35 23.05
CA ILE A 280 2.37 28.24 22.10
C ILE A 280 0.93 28.07 21.64
N THR A 281 0.66 28.33 20.36
CA THR A 281 -0.66 28.14 19.75
C THR A 281 -0.64 26.94 18.82
N THR A 282 -1.45 25.91 19.08
CA THR A 282 -1.48 24.71 18.23
C THR A 282 -2.67 24.75 17.28
N LYS A 283 -2.39 24.87 15.97
CA LYS A 283 -3.39 24.78 14.91
C LYS A 283 -3.56 23.32 14.48
N ARG A 284 -4.80 22.96 14.13
CA ARG A 284 -5.17 21.64 13.62
C ARG A 284 -5.70 21.79 12.21
N TYR A 285 -5.34 20.85 11.36
CA TYR A 285 -5.72 20.88 9.97
C TYR A 285 -6.11 19.47 9.56
N GLU A 286 -7.36 19.31 9.16
CA GLU A 286 -7.88 18.02 8.72
C GLU A 286 -7.24 17.64 7.39
N ILE A 287 -6.71 16.42 7.30
CA ILE A 287 -6.09 15.89 6.09
C ILE A 287 -7.20 15.41 5.16
N ASP A 288 -7.28 16.01 3.97
CA ASP A 288 -7.94 15.42 2.78
C ASP A 288 -6.96 14.48 2.05
N GLY A 289 -7.43 13.32 1.61
CA GLY A 289 -6.64 12.29 0.93
C GLY A 289 -5.97 11.26 1.85
N ASP A 290 -4.86 10.67 1.38
CA ASP A 290 -4.12 9.59 2.06
C ASP A 290 -3.35 10.13 3.27
N ALA A 291 -3.68 9.62 4.47
CA ALA A 291 -3.03 10.01 5.72
C ALA A 291 -1.51 9.74 5.74
N PHE A 292 -1.06 8.63 5.14
CA PHE A 292 0.35 8.20 5.16
C PHE A 292 1.18 8.91 4.10
N ASP A 293 0.60 9.19 2.92
CA ASP A 293 1.26 10.03 1.91
C ASP A 293 1.50 11.42 2.51
N THR A 294 0.48 11.98 3.16
CA THR A 294 0.59 13.28 3.82
C THR A 294 1.66 13.28 4.93
N GLN A 295 1.69 12.24 5.78
CA GLN A 295 2.70 12.12 6.84
C GLN A 295 4.12 12.01 6.28
N ALA A 296 4.32 11.27 5.18
CA ALA A 296 5.60 11.20 4.48
C ALA A 296 6.00 12.56 3.86
N GLY A 297 5.04 13.30 3.30
CA GLY A 297 5.25 14.67 2.80
C GLY A 297 5.67 15.65 3.90
N PHE A 298 5.14 15.49 5.12
CA PHE A 298 5.57 16.28 6.28
C PHE A 298 7.01 16.00 6.71
N ILE A 299 7.53 14.78 6.50
CA ILE A 299 8.96 14.49 6.70
C ILE A 299 9.79 15.35 5.75
N LEU A 300 9.50 15.33 4.44
CA LEU A 300 10.20 16.18 3.47
C LEU A 300 10.07 17.67 3.82
N GLY A 301 8.86 18.15 4.12
CA GLY A 301 8.64 19.55 4.51
C GLY A 301 9.48 19.97 5.73
N LYS A 302 9.67 19.06 6.70
CA LYS A 302 10.57 19.30 7.84
C LYS A 302 12.03 19.39 7.41
N GLN A 303 12.47 18.55 6.48
CA GLN A 303 13.83 18.60 5.92
C GLN A 303 14.06 19.93 5.19
N LEU A 304 13.14 20.34 4.32
CA LEU A 304 13.22 21.59 3.56
C LEU A 304 13.25 22.82 4.46
N SER A 305 12.38 22.88 5.49
CA SER A 305 12.36 23.95 6.47
C SER A 305 13.70 24.05 7.23
N ASN A 306 14.30 22.91 7.60
CA ASN A 306 15.62 22.88 8.24
C ASN A 306 16.74 23.33 7.29
N LEU A 307 16.65 23.03 5.98
CA LEU A 307 17.61 23.49 4.97
C LEU A 307 17.53 25.01 4.77
N SER A 308 16.32 25.59 4.80
CA SER A 308 16.11 27.04 4.75
C SER A 308 16.79 27.79 5.92
N GLN A 309 17.09 27.09 7.01
CA GLN A 309 17.76 27.64 8.20
C GLN A 309 19.29 27.51 8.16
N LEU A 310 19.89 26.93 7.11
CA LEU A 310 21.34 26.83 7.00
C LEU A 310 21.99 28.23 7.00
N LYS A 311 23.09 28.37 7.74
CA LYS A 311 23.93 29.57 7.74
C LYS A 311 25.11 29.37 6.81
N LEU A 312 25.16 30.17 5.75
CA LEU A 312 26.29 30.29 4.84
C LEU A 312 26.61 31.79 4.64
N PRO A 313 27.88 32.17 4.45
CA PRO A 313 29.06 31.35 4.70
C PRO A 313 29.19 30.96 6.18
N THR A 314 30.02 29.97 6.48
CA THR A 314 30.29 29.45 7.82
C THR A 314 31.79 29.36 8.10
N THR A 315 32.18 29.10 9.34
CA THR A 315 33.58 28.96 9.80
C THR A 315 33.87 27.59 10.43
N VAL A 316 32.93 26.64 10.30
CA VAL A 316 32.99 25.34 10.99
C VAL A 316 33.62 24.24 10.11
N GLY A 317 33.92 24.55 8.84
CA GLY A 317 34.56 23.64 7.89
C GLY A 317 33.59 22.73 7.12
N LEU A 318 34.10 22.13 6.03
CA LEU A 318 33.31 21.36 5.06
C LEU A 318 32.71 20.08 5.65
N GLU A 319 33.47 19.33 6.45
CA GLU A 319 33.00 18.05 7.02
C GLU A 319 31.85 18.26 8.02
N ALA A 320 31.87 19.36 8.79
CA ALA A 320 30.77 19.73 9.67
C ALA A 320 29.51 20.13 8.89
N LEU A 321 29.68 20.84 7.76
CA LEU A 321 28.58 21.19 6.85
C LEU A 321 27.98 19.93 6.21
N LYS A 322 28.80 19.01 5.70
CA LYS A 322 28.39 17.71 5.16
C LYS A 322 27.60 16.91 6.20
N ALA A 323 28.15 16.71 7.39
CA ALA A 323 27.49 15.97 8.47
C ALA A 323 26.16 16.61 8.88
N THR A 324 26.08 17.95 8.92
CA THR A 324 24.84 18.66 9.24
C THR A 324 23.79 18.51 8.14
N CYS A 325 24.15 18.62 6.87
CA CYS A 325 23.23 18.40 5.75
C CYS A 325 22.75 16.95 5.68
N LEU A 326 23.65 15.98 5.88
CA LEU A 326 23.31 14.57 5.97
C LEU A 326 22.32 14.31 7.11
N GLN A 327 22.51 14.95 8.27
CA GLN A 327 21.60 14.85 9.40
C GLN A 327 20.23 15.48 9.12
N ILE A 328 20.18 16.62 8.42
CA ILE A 328 18.92 17.28 8.05
C ILE A 328 18.10 16.38 7.13
N THR A 329 18.76 15.77 6.14
CA THR A 329 18.14 14.99 5.05
C THR A 329 17.94 13.51 5.38
N ASP A 330 18.36 13.04 6.56
CA ASP A 330 18.23 11.66 6.98
C ASP A 330 16.81 11.35 7.50
N ALA A 331 16.01 10.69 6.65
CA ALA A 331 14.65 10.25 6.97
C ALA A 331 14.60 9.09 7.98
N SER A 332 15.68 8.30 8.12
CA SER A 332 15.69 7.14 9.03
C SER A 332 15.57 7.55 10.51
N ARG A 333 15.94 8.79 10.83
CA ARG A 333 15.84 9.37 12.18
C ARG A 333 14.40 9.45 12.72
N PHE A 334 13.40 9.32 11.85
CA PHE A 334 11.99 9.27 12.26
C PHE A 334 11.53 7.85 12.64
N PHE A 335 12.40 6.84 12.54
CA PHE A 335 12.11 5.41 12.79
C PHE A 335 12.97 4.80 13.91
N LEU A 336 13.53 5.64 14.80
CA LEU A 336 14.43 5.21 15.87
C LEU A 336 13.80 4.17 16.82
N ASN A 337 12.50 4.29 17.10
CA ASN A 337 11.77 3.39 17.99
C ASN A 337 10.86 2.40 17.24
N ALA A 338 11.07 2.22 15.93
CA ALA A 338 10.30 1.26 15.16
C ALA A 338 10.54 -0.16 15.70
N SER A 339 9.47 -0.96 15.75
CA SER A 339 9.53 -2.31 16.31
C SER A 339 10.49 -3.20 15.50
N ALA A 340 11.29 -4.00 16.19
CA ALA A 340 12.24 -4.92 15.58
C ALA A 340 11.89 -6.36 16.00
N PRO A 341 11.56 -7.25 15.05
CA PRO A 341 11.41 -8.67 15.37
C PRO A 341 12.77 -9.30 15.76
N PRO A 342 12.76 -10.43 16.49
CA PRO A 342 13.99 -11.12 16.88
C PRO A 342 14.87 -11.47 15.66
N PRO A 343 16.19 -11.22 15.70
CA PRO A 343 17.09 -11.52 14.57
C PRO A 343 17.06 -12.97 14.10
N ASP A 344 16.89 -13.91 15.03
CA ASP A 344 16.82 -15.35 14.71
C ASP A 344 15.57 -15.70 13.89
N ALA A 345 14.43 -15.07 14.20
CA ALA A 345 13.18 -15.29 13.47
C ALA A 345 13.31 -14.84 12.01
N LEU A 346 13.94 -13.68 11.78
CA LEU A 346 14.21 -13.18 10.44
C LEU A 346 15.18 -14.08 9.66
N SER A 347 16.26 -14.52 10.32
CA SER A 347 17.28 -15.38 9.70
C SER A 347 16.69 -16.72 9.24
N ARG A 348 15.78 -17.31 10.03
CA ARG A 348 15.06 -18.54 9.66
C ARG A 348 14.23 -18.35 8.39
N VAL A 349 13.42 -17.30 8.32
CA VAL A 349 12.59 -17.01 7.14
C VAL A 349 13.45 -16.69 5.92
N GLN A 350 14.50 -15.88 6.09
CA GLN A 350 15.44 -15.55 5.02
C GLN A 350 16.11 -16.79 4.43
N SER A 351 16.50 -17.75 5.26
CA SER A 351 17.14 -19.01 4.81
C SER A 351 16.22 -19.92 3.97
N LYS A 352 14.90 -19.73 4.07
CA LYS A 352 13.89 -20.53 3.36
C LYS A 352 13.15 -19.76 2.26
N LEU A 353 13.60 -18.54 1.95
CA LEU A 353 12.97 -17.69 0.95
C LEU A 353 13.09 -18.31 -0.46
N ALA A 354 12.00 -18.30 -1.23
CA ALA A 354 12.00 -18.84 -2.58
C ALA A 354 12.87 -18.04 -3.56
N GLN A 355 13.47 -18.74 -4.52
CA GLN A 355 14.28 -18.11 -5.58
C GLN A 355 13.47 -17.19 -6.50
N TRP A 356 12.21 -17.52 -6.81
CA TRP A 356 11.37 -16.65 -7.65
C TRP A 356 11.08 -15.33 -6.95
N LEU A 357 10.91 -15.34 -5.62
CA LEU A 357 10.66 -14.13 -4.83
C LEU A 357 11.92 -13.29 -4.67
N THR A 358 13.09 -13.93 -4.54
CA THR A 358 14.38 -13.21 -4.49
C THR A 358 14.76 -12.58 -5.82
N LYS A 359 14.39 -13.20 -6.95
CA LYS A 359 14.62 -12.69 -8.31
C LYS A 359 13.54 -11.74 -8.81
N ALA A 360 12.40 -11.65 -8.11
CA ALA A 360 11.29 -10.79 -8.50
C ALA A 360 11.71 -9.32 -8.56
N SER A 361 11.00 -8.53 -9.37
CA SER A 361 11.23 -7.08 -9.41
C SER A 361 11.00 -6.47 -8.03
N SER A 362 11.67 -5.37 -7.74
CA SER A 362 11.50 -4.71 -6.45
C SER A 362 10.09 -4.17 -6.20
N ALA A 363 9.36 -3.81 -7.26
CA ALA A 363 7.95 -3.47 -7.17
C ALA A 363 7.08 -4.69 -6.81
N ASP A 364 7.37 -5.86 -7.36
CA ASP A 364 6.66 -7.10 -7.00
C ASP A 364 6.99 -7.53 -5.56
N GLN A 365 8.25 -7.45 -5.15
CA GLN A 365 8.64 -7.69 -3.75
C GLN A 365 7.92 -6.72 -2.79
N ALA A 366 7.81 -5.44 -3.16
CA ALA A 366 7.09 -4.45 -2.36
C ALA A 366 5.58 -4.72 -2.29
N ARG A 367 4.94 -5.14 -3.40
CA ARG A 367 3.54 -5.57 -3.43
C ARG A 367 3.32 -6.81 -2.57
N TYR A 368 4.13 -7.84 -2.76
CA TYR A 368 4.07 -9.09 -2.00
C TYR A 368 4.22 -8.83 -0.50
N ARG A 369 5.19 -7.99 -0.12
CA ARG A 369 5.39 -7.52 1.26
C ARG A 369 4.16 -6.85 1.83
N SER A 370 3.63 -5.84 1.13
CA SER A 370 2.48 -5.06 1.61
C SER A 370 1.23 -5.91 1.76
N TRP A 371 0.93 -6.78 0.79
CA TRP A 371 -0.23 -7.67 0.89
C TRP A 371 -0.06 -8.78 1.91
N SER A 372 1.15 -9.31 2.11
CA SER A 372 1.43 -10.26 3.21
C SER A 372 1.17 -9.61 4.57
N MET A 373 1.60 -8.36 4.74
CA MET A 373 1.36 -7.58 5.95
C MET A 373 -0.13 -7.30 6.17
N ALA A 374 -0.85 -6.93 5.11
CA ALA A 374 -2.29 -6.69 5.17
C ALA A 374 -3.09 -7.97 5.48
N LEU A 375 -2.71 -9.12 4.91
CA LEU A 375 -3.30 -10.41 5.22
C LEU A 375 -3.04 -10.83 6.67
N ALA A 376 -1.81 -10.63 7.16
CA ALA A 376 -1.47 -10.88 8.56
C ALA A 376 -2.35 -10.02 9.50
N SER A 377 -2.51 -8.74 9.19
CA SER A 377 -3.39 -7.82 9.92
C SER A 377 -4.85 -8.29 9.93
N ALA A 378 -5.38 -8.72 8.79
CA ALA A 378 -6.74 -9.23 8.68
C ALA A 378 -6.95 -10.50 9.54
N LYS A 379 -6.02 -11.46 9.46
CA LYS A 379 -6.06 -12.70 10.27
C LYS A 379 -5.91 -12.43 11.77
N LYS A 380 -5.01 -11.54 12.17
CA LYS A 380 -4.82 -11.16 13.59
C LYS A 380 -6.06 -10.45 14.14
N SER A 381 -6.67 -9.58 13.33
CA SER A 381 -7.90 -8.87 13.72
C SER A 381 -9.09 -9.81 13.89
N ALA A 382 -9.10 -10.93 13.17
CA ALA A 382 -10.05 -12.03 13.36
C ALA A 382 -9.66 -12.98 14.51
N GLN A 383 -8.61 -12.66 15.29
CA GLN A 383 -8.10 -13.50 16.39
C GLN A 383 -7.69 -14.92 15.94
N GLY A 384 -7.24 -15.07 14.69
CA GLY A 384 -6.93 -16.39 14.11
C GLY A 384 -8.16 -17.20 13.68
N LEU A 385 -9.37 -16.63 13.75
CA LEU A 385 -10.59 -17.29 13.27
C LEU A 385 -10.77 -17.08 11.76
N SER A 386 -11.22 -18.13 11.06
CA SER A 386 -11.66 -18.10 9.67
C SER A 386 -13.18 -17.92 9.58
N TYR A 387 -13.70 -17.75 8.36
CA TYR A 387 -15.15 -17.70 8.15
C TYR A 387 -15.83 -19.07 8.35
N LEU A 388 -15.06 -20.17 8.49
CA LEU A 388 -15.55 -21.52 8.79
C LEU A 388 -15.33 -21.92 10.26
N SER A 389 -14.60 -21.12 11.06
CA SER A 389 -14.36 -21.43 12.47
C SER A 389 -15.66 -21.66 13.25
N GLY A 390 -15.68 -22.66 14.14
CA GLY A 390 -16.86 -23.06 14.90
C GLY A 390 -17.88 -23.91 14.15
N ILE A 391 -17.64 -24.24 12.86
CA ILE A 391 -18.42 -25.23 12.11
C ILE A 391 -17.69 -26.58 12.19
N PRO A 392 -18.27 -27.63 12.78
CA PRO A 392 -17.66 -28.96 12.84
C PRO A 392 -17.37 -29.53 11.45
N ASP A 393 -16.35 -30.38 11.32
CA ASP A 393 -16.16 -31.21 10.13
C ASP A 393 -17.31 -32.15 9.96
N ILE A 394 -17.57 -32.52 8.71
CA ILE A 394 -18.62 -33.48 8.45
C ILE A 394 -18.27 -34.79 9.17
N HIS A 395 -16.99 -35.19 9.20
CA HIS A 395 -16.53 -36.32 10.00
C HIS A 395 -16.85 -36.15 11.49
N SER A 396 -16.32 -35.11 12.15
CA SER A 396 -16.61 -34.83 13.57
C SER A 396 -18.10 -34.66 13.85
N PHE A 397 -18.87 -34.07 12.92
CA PHE A 397 -20.31 -33.93 13.03
C PHE A 397 -21.00 -35.28 13.02
N VAL A 398 -20.65 -36.15 12.07
CA VAL A 398 -21.16 -37.53 11.98
C VAL A 398 -20.83 -38.31 13.23
N VAL A 399 -19.55 -38.32 13.64
CA VAL A 399 -19.10 -39.02 14.85
C VAL A 399 -19.88 -38.54 16.08
N ASN A 400 -19.99 -37.23 16.27
CA ASN A 400 -20.72 -36.67 17.42
C ASN A 400 -22.22 -36.96 17.36
N SER A 401 -22.84 -36.91 16.18
CA SER A 401 -24.27 -37.16 16.02
C SER A 401 -24.60 -38.63 16.25
N ILE A 402 -23.76 -39.56 15.76
CA ILE A 402 -23.85 -40.99 16.06
C ILE A 402 -23.69 -41.20 17.57
N LYS A 403 -22.65 -40.66 18.20
CA LYS A 403 -22.42 -40.81 19.65
C LYS A 403 -23.61 -40.31 20.47
N GLN A 404 -24.16 -39.14 20.12
CA GLN A 404 -25.35 -38.60 20.80
C GLN A 404 -26.55 -39.53 20.66
N GLN A 405 -26.81 -40.04 19.45
CA GLN A 405 -27.91 -40.97 19.22
C GLN A 405 -27.70 -42.30 19.95
N LEU A 406 -26.48 -42.84 19.96
CA LEU A 406 -26.13 -44.04 20.71
C LEU A 406 -26.33 -43.89 22.22
N LEU A 407 -26.03 -42.71 22.79
CA LEU A 407 -26.31 -42.42 24.21
C LEU A 407 -27.82 -42.39 24.50
N LEU A 408 -28.62 -41.82 23.60
CA LEU A 408 -30.08 -41.79 23.74
C LEU A 408 -30.69 -43.19 23.64
N ASP A 409 -30.23 -43.99 22.67
CA ASP A 409 -30.73 -45.34 22.43
C ASP A 409 -30.26 -46.30 23.53
N GLN A 410 -29.06 -46.12 24.07
CA GLN A 410 -28.62 -46.86 25.25
C GLN A 410 -29.57 -46.66 26.44
N GLN A 411 -30.00 -45.43 26.72
CA GLN A 411 -30.97 -45.17 27.79
C GLN A 411 -32.34 -45.81 27.52
N ARG A 412 -32.69 -45.98 26.24
CA ARG A 412 -33.96 -46.55 25.79
C ARG A 412 -33.98 -48.08 25.84
N PHE A 413 -32.87 -48.73 25.46
CA PHE A 413 -32.78 -50.19 25.31
C PHE A 413 -32.15 -50.89 26.52
N GLU A 414 -31.39 -50.20 27.38
CA GLU A 414 -30.70 -50.79 28.53
C GLU A 414 -31.14 -50.20 29.88
N GLN A 415 -31.83 -51.02 30.68
CA GLN A 415 -31.79 -50.92 32.14
C GLN A 415 -31.45 -52.31 32.74
N PRO A 416 -30.37 -52.52 33.53
CA PRO A 416 -29.33 -51.60 34.03
C PRO A 416 -27.84 -51.92 33.64
N VAL A 417 -27.08 -50.85 33.41
CA VAL A 417 -25.63 -50.51 33.64
C VAL A 417 -24.49 -51.44 33.15
N GLN A 418 -24.66 -52.73 32.92
CA GLN A 418 -23.51 -53.63 32.73
C GLN A 418 -22.69 -53.39 31.44
N TYR A 419 -23.29 -52.77 30.42
CA TYR A 419 -22.65 -52.41 29.15
C TYR A 419 -22.49 -50.88 28.93
N ALA A 420 -22.87 -50.07 29.92
CA ALA A 420 -22.81 -48.60 29.86
C ALA A 420 -21.39 -48.07 29.59
N GLN A 421 -20.39 -48.71 30.18
CA GLN A 421 -18.98 -48.34 29.98
C GLN A 421 -18.42 -48.77 28.62
N ALA A 422 -18.96 -49.84 28.00
CA ALA A 422 -18.48 -50.35 26.72
C ALA A 422 -18.83 -49.43 25.55
N LEU A 423 -20.00 -48.78 25.60
CA LEU A 423 -20.46 -47.81 24.61
C LEU A 423 -19.85 -46.41 24.80
N ALA A 424 -19.62 -46.00 26.05
CA ALA A 424 -19.02 -44.69 26.37
C ALA A 424 -17.59 -44.54 25.84
N GLY A 425 -16.87 -45.64 25.61
CA GLY A 425 -15.54 -45.68 24.98
C GLY A 425 -15.55 -46.15 23.52
N CYS A 426 -16.72 -46.33 22.90
CA CYS A 426 -16.82 -46.86 21.54
C CYS A 426 -16.81 -45.72 20.51
N GLU A 427 -15.74 -45.64 19.72
CA GLU A 427 -15.62 -44.70 18.62
C GLU A 427 -16.34 -45.25 17.37
N PRO A 428 -17.21 -44.48 16.68
CA PRO A 428 -17.85 -44.93 15.44
C PRO A 428 -16.86 -45.38 14.34
N ASP A 429 -15.65 -44.83 14.32
CA ASP A 429 -14.57 -45.24 13.41
C ASP A 429 -13.94 -46.60 13.76
N ASP A 430 -14.15 -47.09 14.98
CA ASP A 430 -13.68 -48.41 15.44
C ASP A 430 -14.72 -49.52 15.23
N ILE A 431 -15.94 -49.18 14.78
CA ILE A 431 -16.96 -50.14 14.38
C ILE A 431 -16.81 -50.48 12.90
N GLU A 432 -16.45 -51.73 12.60
CA GLU A 432 -16.32 -52.24 11.24
C GLU A 432 -17.59 -53.01 10.82
N LEU A 433 -18.08 -52.67 9.63
CA LEU A 433 -19.27 -53.22 8.99
C LEU A 433 -18.83 -53.99 7.76
N THR A 434 -19.32 -55.22 7.58
CA THR A 434 -19.05 -56.04 6.38
C THR A 434 -20.34 -56.26 5.59
N PHE A 435 -20.38 -55.73 4.37
CA PHE A 435 -21.47 -55.92 3.41
C PHE A 435 -21.13 -57.03 2.41
N LEU A 436 -22.14 -57.80 2.00
CA LEU A 436 -22.04 -58.78 0.92
C LEU A 436 -22.79 -58.28 -0.31
N LEU A 437 -22.05 -57.92 -1.37
CA LEU A 437 -22.61 -57.50 -2.66
C LEU A 437 -22.75 -58.73 -3.56
N VAL A 438 -23.91 -58.89 -4.20
CA VAL A 438 -24.15 -59.95 -5.20
C VAL A 438 -24.32 -59.28 -6.55
N THR A 439 -23.32 -59.36 -7.43
CA THR A 439 -23.42 -58.85 -8.80
C THR A 439 -23.73 -59.98 -9.78
N GLY A 440 -24.84 -59.87 -10.52
CA GLY A 440 -25.24 -60.82 -11.56
C GLY A 440 -26.30 -60.23 -12.49
N ALA A 441 -26.11 -60.39 -13.80
CA ALA A 441 -27.07 -59.96 -14.82
C ALA A 441 -28.10 -61.05 -15.11
N PHE A 442 -29.38 -60.69 -15.17
CA PHE A 442 -30.44 -61.58 -15.64
C PHE A 442 -30.41 -61.66 -17.17
N ALA A 443 -30.16 -62.84 -17.72
CA ALA A 443 -30.58 -63.16 -19.08
C ALA A 443 -32.05 -63.63 -19.04
N PRO A 444 -32.97 -63.04 -19.83
CA PRO A 444 -34.36 -63.52 -19.89
C PRO A 444 -34.39 -65.00 -20.29
N GLY A 445 -34.89 -65.87 -19.41
CA GLY A 445 -35.06 -67.31 -19.67
C GLY A 445 -34.03 -68.26 -19.03
N SER A 446 -33.12 -67.80 -18.17
CA SER A 446 -32.18 -68.66 -17.43
C SER A 446 -32.52 -68.74 -15.93
N THR A 447 -32.49 -69.95 -15.35
CA THR A 447 -32.68 -70.21 -13.90
C THR A 447 -31.36 -70.30 -13.12
N ASN A 448 -30.21 -70.14 -13.76
CA ASN A 448 -28.91 -70.27 -13.11
C ASN A 448 -28.34 -68.89 -12.75
N VAL A 449 -28.31 -68.59 -11.45
CA VAL A 449 -27.64 -67.43 -10.87
C VAL A 449 -26.17 -67.79 -10.65
N SER A 450 -25.26 -67.31 -11.50
CA SER A 450 -23.83 -67.21 -11.17
C SER A 450 -23.51 -65.76 -10.85
N GLY A 451 -23.66 -65.40 -9.57
CA GLY A 451 -23.26 -64.09 -9.07
C GLY A 451 -21.85 -64.13 -8.49
N VAL A 452 -21.06 -63.09 -8.73
CA VAL A 452 -19.79 -62.87 -8.01
C VAL A 452 -20.16 -62.19 -6.69
N THR A 453 -19.80 -62.82 -5.57
CA THR A 453 -20.00 -62.24 -4.24
C THR A 453 -18.76 -61.45 -3.84
N GLU A 454 -18.91 -60.14 -3.66
CA GLU A 454 -17.85 -59.26 -3.17
C GLU A 454 -18.14 -58.84 -1.72
N ARG A 455 -17.12 -58.86 -0.85
CA ARG A 455 -17.24 -58.37 0.52
C ARG A 455 -16.63 -56.98 0.63
N VAL A 456 -17.43 -55.99 0.99
CA VAL A 456 -16.99 -54.61 1.20
C VAL A 456 -17.01 -54.31 2.69
N LYS A 457 -15.90 -53.78 3.20
CA LYS A 457 -15.75 -53.35 4.59
C LYS A 457 -15.76 -51.83 4.66
N MET A 458 -16.43 -51.27 5.66
CA MET A 458 -16.41 -49.83 5.97
C MET A 458 -16.65 -49.59 7.46
N THR A 459 -16.32 -48.40 7.97
CA THR A 459 -16.65 -48.01 9.34
C THR A 459 -18.12 -47.59 9.48
N LEU A 460 -18.62 -47.47 10.71
CA LEU A 460 -19.94 -46.92 10.96
C LEU A 460 -20.04 -45.44 10.55
N THR A 461 -18.96 -44.66 10.76
CA THR A 461 -18.86 -43.28 10.27
C THR A 461 -18.92 -43.23 8.75
N GLU A 462 -18.16 -44.09 8.06
CA GLU A 462 -18.16 -44.20 6.60
C GLU A 462 -19.55 -44.61 6.09
N LEU A 463 -20.27 -45.53 6.76
CA LEU A 463 -21.64 -45.86 6.38
C LEU A 463 -22.58 -44.65 6.52
N ALA A 464 -22.49 -43.88 7.60
CA ALA A 464 -23.32 -42.69 7.79
C ALA A 464 -23.01 -41.58 6.77
N LEU A 465 -21.73 -41.41 6.41
CA LEU A 465 -21.30 -40.53 5.32
C LEU A 465 -21.74 -41.06 3.95
N ASN A 466 -21.73 -42.38 3.74
CA ASN A 466 -22.14 -43.01 2.48
C ASN A 466 -23.66 -43.07 2.30
N ASN A 467 -24.44 -43.04 3.40
CA ASN A 467 -25.90 -42.95 3.35
C ASN A 467 -26.41 -41.58 2.85
N LEU A 468 -25.51 -40.58 2.72
CA LEU A 468 -25.76 -39.36 1.95
C LEU A 468 -25.98 -39.67 0.45
N SER A 469 -25.42 -40.77 -0.03
CA SER A 469 -25.39 -41.18 -1.44
C SER A 469 -26.13 -42.50 -1.73
N GLY A 470 -26.80 -43.07 -0.73
CA GLY A 470 -27.57 -44.32 -0.80
C GLY A 470 -26.85 -45.53 -0.18
N LYS A 471 -27.62 -46.40 0.49
CA LYS A 471 -27.16 -47.65 1.13
C LYS A 471 -26.37 -48.52 0.11
N PRO A 472 -25.22 -49.11 0.48
CA PRO A 472 -24.52 -50.09 -0.36
C PRO A 472 -25.49 -51.22 -0.78
N GLN A 473 -25.51 -51.62 -2.05
CA GLN A 473 -26.35 -52.72 -2.54
C GLN A 473 -25.82 -54.08 -2.05
N GLY A 474 -26.06 -54.39 -0.78
CA GLY A 474 -25.65 -55.64 -0.16
C GLY A 474 -26.27 -55.81 1.23
N GLU A 475 -26.36 -57.07 1.67
CA GLU A 475 -26.79 -57.39 3.03
C GLU A 475 -25.65 -57.09 4.01
N LEU A 476 -25.93 -56.38 5.10
CA LEU A 476 -24.97 -56.17 6.19
C LEU A 476 -24.87 -57.46 7.01
N ILE A 477 -23.86 -58.27 6.71
CA ILE A 477 -23.71 -59.62 7.27
C ILE A 477 -22.91 -59.66 8.58
N LYS A 478 -22.19 -58.57 8.92
CA LYS A 478 -21.36 -58.53 10.14
C LYS A 478 -21.16 -57.12 10.67
N VAL A 479 -21.24 -56.98 12.00
CA VAL A 479 -20.93 -55.77 12.77
C VAL A 479 -19.95 -56.17 13.87
N GLU A 480 -18.76 -55.55 13.92
CA GLU A 480 -17.75 -55.87 14.94
C GLU A 480 -16.90 -54.66 15.33
N HIS A 481 -16.36 -54.66 16.55
CA HIS A 481 -15.35 -53.69 16.95
C HIS A 481 -13.98 -54.12 16.41
N ARG A 482 -13.21 -53.21 15.81
CA ARG A 482 -11.88 -53.50 15.21
C ARG A 482 -10.89 -54.14 16.18
N GLN A 483 -11.02 -53.82 17.46
CA GLN A 483 -10.18 -54.34 18.55
C GLN A 483 -10.80 -55.56 19.28
N GLY A 484 -11.92 -56.11 18.78
CA GLY A 484 -12.57 -57.30 19.36
C GLY A 484 -13.34 -57.06 20.66
N LEU A 485 -13.66 -55.80 21.00
CA LEU A 485 -14.51 -55.46 22.15
C LEU A 485 -15.95 -55.94 21.92
N ALA A 486 -16.61 -56.38 23.00
CA ALA A 486 -18.00 -56.83 22.96
C ALA A 486 -18.95 -55.63 22.74
N LEU A 487 -19.77 -55.70 21.71
CA LEU A 487 -20.84 -54.74 21.44
C LEU A 487 -22.13 -55.15 22.19
N PRO A 488 -23.00 -54.19 22.54
CA PRO A 488 -24.30 -54.50 23.13
C PRO A 488 -25.17 -55.40 22.26
N ALA A 489 -26.01 -56.23 22.88
CA ALA A 489 -26.86 -57.17 22.16
C ALA A 489 -27.89 -56.49 21.22
N TRP A 490 -28.28 -55.24 21.50
CA TRP A 490 -29.19 -54.47 20.65
C TRP A 490 -28.49 -53.80 19.45
N PHE A 491 -27.15 -53.71 19.46
CA PHE A 491 -26.35 -53.07 18.41
C PHE A 491 -26.18 -54.02 17.21
N THR A 492 -27.25 -54.17 16.44
CA THR A 492 -27.37 -55.17 15.35
C THR A 492 -27.38 -54.52 13.97
N ALA A 493 -27.21 -55.33 12.92
CA ALA A 493 -27.32 -54.86 11.53
C ALA A 493 -28.68 -54.21 11.23
N ASP A 494 -29.75 -54.74 11.82
CA ASP A 494 -31.11 -54.18 11.72
C ASP A 494 -31.20 -52.83 12.43
N TYR A 495 -30.72 -52.72 13.67
CA TYR A 495 -30.67 -51.43 14.38
C TYR A 495 -29.94 -50.34 13.57
N ILE A 496 -28.84 -50.69 12.90
CA ILE A 496 -28.06 -49.74 12.12
C ILE A 496 -28.81 -49.34 10.83
N THR A 497 -29.40 -50.30 10.11
CA THR A 497 -29.80 -50.10 8.70
C THR A 497 -31.28 -50.25 8.36
N GLN A 498 -32.14 -50.57 9.34
CA GLN A 498 -33.59 -50.67 9.18
C GLN A 498 -34.25 -49.26 9.19
N GLY A 499 -35.50 -49.17 8.71
CA GLY A 499 -36.27 -47.93 8.78
C GLY A 499 -36.44 -47.43 10.23
N ASN A 500 -36.17 -46.15 10.47
CA ASN A 500 -36.00 -45.51 11.78
C ASN A 500 -34.83 -46.07 12.63
N GLY A 501 -33.87 -46.77 12.02
CA GLY A 501 -32.63 -47.21 12.65
C GLY A 501 -31.63 -46.06 12.84
N LEU A 502 -30.45 -46.35 13.38
CA LEU A 502 -29.42 -45.36 13.76
C LEU A 502 -29.10 -44.37 12.62
N ILE A 503 -28.88 -44.87 11.41
CA ILE A 503 -28.44 -44.02 10.30
C ILE A 503 -29.56 -43.07 9.84
N GLU A 504 -30.82 -43.53 9.80
CA GLU A 504 -31.97 -42.68 9.45
C GLU A 504 -32.35 -41.73 10.60
N ALA A 505 -32.17 -42.14 11.86
CA ALA A 505 -32.43 -41.30 13.02
C ALA A 505 -31.44 -40.11 13.12
N VAL A 506 -30.18 -40.35 12.79
CA VAL A 506 -29.14 -39.32 12.79
C VAL A 506 -29.28 -38.37 11.58
N ASP A 507 -29.81 -38.87 10.46
CA ASP A 507 -30.09 -38.12 9.21
C ASP A 507 -29.03 -37.05 8.90
N ILE A 508 -27.78 -37.48 8.71
CA ILE A 508 -26.67 -36.58 8.38
C ILE A 508 -26.97 -35.79 7.11
N GLY A 509 -27.72 -36.41 6.19
CA GLY A 509 -28.07 -35.83 4.91
C GLY A 509 -28.91 -34.58 5.01
N LYS A 510 -29.83 -34.56 5.95
CA LYS A 510 -30.61 -33.37 6.25
C LYS A 510 -29.94 -32.45 7.27
N ASN A 511 -29.45 -33.03 8.37
CA ASN A 511 -29.06 -32.26 9.55
C ASN A 511 -27.74 -31.48 9.34
N TYR A 512 -26.81 -31.97 8.50
CA TYR A 512 -25.57 -31.26 8.24
C TYR A 512 -25.75 -30.04 7.33
N PRO A 513 -26.42 -30.12 6.15
CA PRO A 513 -26.72 -28.94 5.33
C PRO A 513 -27.57 -27.90 6.05
N GLU A 514 -28.59 -28.30 6.82
CA GLU A 514 -29.39 -27.37 7.63
C GLU A 514 -28.54 -26.61 8.65
N LYS A 515 -27.61 -27.30 9.33
CA LYS A 515 -26.67 -26.65 10.26
C LYS A 515 -25.70 -25.72 9.54
N LEU A 516 -25.18 -26.12 8.38
CA LEU A 516 -24.29 -25.29 7.56
C LEU A 516 -25.00 -24.00 7.14
N LYS A 517 -26.25 -24.11 6.68
CA LYS A 517 -27.10 -22.98 6.32
C LYS A 517 -27.37 -22.06 7.50
N ALA A 518 -27.70 -22.63 8.67
CA ALA A 518 -27.93 -21.85 9.88
C ALA A 518 -26.71 -20.99 10.27
N TYR A 519 -25.50 -21.56 10.18
CA TYR A 519 -24.26 -20.89 10.59
C TYR A 519 -23.72 -19.89 9.57
N LEU A 520 -23.96 -20.11 8.28
CA LEU A 520 -23.44 -19.26 7.20
C LEU A 520 -24.44 -18.20 6.71
N LEU A 521 -25.74 -18.47 6.78
CA LEU A 521 -26.76 -17.67 6.11
C LEU A 521 -27.90 -17.22 7.04
N ASP A 522 -28.50 -18.13 7.82
CA ASP A 522 -29.76 -17.81 8.50
C ASP A 522 -29.60 -17.00 9.80
N ASP A 523 -28.51 -17.18 10.56
CA ASP A 523 -28.21 -16.33 11.75
C ASP A 523 -27.54 -15.01 11.32
N PRO A 524 -28.21 -13.85 11.46
CA PRO A 524 -27.69 -12.58 10.96
C PRO A 524 -26.40 -12.13 11.66
N SER A 525 -26.23 -12.48 12.93
CA SER A 525 -25.06 -12.07 13.72
C SER A 525 -23.83 -12.91 13.34
N LEU A 526 -23.99 -14.22 13.24
CA LEU A 526 -22.92 -15.14 12.83
C LEU A 526 -22.54 -14.93 11.37
N SER A 527 -23.54 -14.75 10.50
CA SER A 527 -23.35 -14.48 9.08
C SER A 527 -22.55 -13.20 8.86
N ALA A 528 -22.91 -12.09 9.51
CA ALA A 528 -22.20 -10.81 9.39
C ALA A 528 -20.73 -10.91 9.85
N ASP A 529 -20.46 -11.58 10.98
CA ASP A 529 -19.10 -11.77 11.47
C ASP A 529 -18.25 -12.65 10.54
N ARG A 530 -18.84 -13.70 9.96
CA ARG A 530 -18.16 -14.58 8.99
C ARG A 530 -17.92 -13.87 7.67
N GLU A 531 -18.88 -13.12 7.16
CA GLU A 531 -18.74 -12.28 5.97
C GLU A 531 -17.57 -11.29 6.15
N LYS A 532 -17.51 -10.62 7.31
CA LYS A 532 -16.44 -9.69 7.63
C LYS A 532 -15.07 -10.38 7.60
N ARG A 533 -14.95 -11.57 8.20
CA ARG A 533 -13.71 -12.37 8.18
C ARG A 533 -13.34 -12.82 6.76
N PHE A 534 -14.31 -13.33 5.99
CA PHE A 534 -14.12 -13.75 4.60
C PHE A 534 -13.62 -12.60 3.72
N SER A 535 -14.34 -11.48 3.75
CA SER A 535 -14.05 -10.30 2.95
C SER A 535 -12.67 -9.71 3.27
N ALA A 536 -12.33 -9.58 4.56
CA ALA A 536 -11.05 -9.01 4.99
C ALA A 536 -9.85 -9.88 4.57
N GLN A 537 -10.00 -11.21 4.55
CA GLN A 537 -8.94 -12.13 4.14
C GLN A 537 -8.82 -12.22 2.61
N LEU A 538 -9.95 -12.44 1.91
CA LEU A 538 -9.97 -12.64 0.46
C LEU A 538 -9.39 -11.43 -0.31
N LYS A 539 -9.65 -10.21 0.19
CA LYS A 539 -9.15 -8.94 -0.37
C LYS A 539 -7.63 -8.94 -0.60
N TRP A 540 -6.86 -9.59 0.27
CA TRP A 540 -5.39 -9.59 0.22
C TRP A 540 -4.81 -10.91 -0.28
N GLN A 541 -5.50 -12.00 0.00
CA GLN A 541 -5.08 -13.32 -0.42
C GLN A 541 -5.15 -13.51 -1.94
N LEU A 542 -6.26 -13.11 -2.58
CA LEU A 542 -6.41 -13.37 -4.02
C LEU A 542 -5.35 -12.63 -4.87
N PRO A 543 -5.03 -11.35 -4.58
CA PRO A 543 -3.92 -10.66 -5.24
C PRO A 543 -2.55 -11.31 -4.95
N LEU A 544 -2.29 -11.77 -3.72
CA LEU A 544 -1.06 -12.52 -3.38
C LEU A 544 -0.92 -13.79 -4.22
N GLN A 545 -2.01 -14.54 -4.36
CA GLN A 545 -2.03 -15.76 -5.16
C GLN A 545 -1.78 -15.47 -6.64
N ALA A 546 -2.44 -14.47 -7.21
CA ALA A 546 -2.25 -14.10 -8.60
C ALA A 546 -0.80 -13.61 -8.86
N LEU A 547 -0.22 -12.84 -7.95
CA LEU A 547 1.17 -12.39 -8.06
C LEU A 547 2.16 -13.57 -7.96
N GLU A 548 1.92 -14.52 -7.05
CA GLU A 548 2.75 -15.73 -6.98
C GLU A 548 2.69 -16.54 -8.28
N LEU A 549 1.49 -16.81 -8.81
CA LEU A 549 1.32 -17.53 -10.07
C LEU A 549 2.05 -16.81 -11.22
N SER A 550 1.95 -15.47 -11.27
CA SER A 550 2.66 -14.67 -12.26
C SER A 550 4.18 -14.76 -12.14
N LEU A 551 4.72 -14.64 -10.92
CA LEU A 551 6.17 -14.69 -10.69
C LEU A 551 6.77 -16.08 -10.95
N LYS A 552 5.96 -17.13 -10.81
CA LYS A 552 6.35 -18.51 -11.11
C LYS A 552 6.13 -18.90 -12.58
N GLY A 553 5.30 -18.15 -13.32
CA GLY A 553 4.87 -18.53 -14.68
C GLY A 553 3.92 -19.72 -14.70
N GLU A 554 3.07 -19.86 -13.68
CA GLU A 554 2.12 -20.96 -13.52
C GLU A 554 0.69 -20.52 -13.90
N ALA A 555 -0.17 -21.49 -14.24
CA ALA A 555 -1.60 -21.27 -14.56
C ALA A 555 -1.87 -20.24 -15.68
N GLY A 556 -0.89 -20.01 -16.56
CA GLY A 556 -0.96 -18.99 -17.62
C GLY A 556 -0.91 -17.55 -17.11
N MET A 557 -0.76 -17.33 -15.80
CA MET A 557 -0.93 -16.01 -15.17
C MET A 557 0.19 -15.05 -15.60
N THR A 558 -0.20 -13.93 -16.21
CA THR A 558 0.71 -12.86 -16.61
C THR A 558 0.75 -11.75 -15.56
N PRO A 559 1.76 -10.85 -15.58
CA PRO A 559 1.78 -9.69 -14.69
C PRO A 559 0.54 -8.79 -14.87
N LEU A 560 -0.04 -8.75 -16.07
CA LEU A 560 -1.26 -8.00 -16.36
C LEU A 560 -2.49 -8.66 -15.73
N GLY A 561 -2.66 -9.98 -15.86
CA GLY A 561 -3.75 -10.70 -15.20
C GLY A 561 -3.68 -10.60 -13.67
N ALA A 562 -2.48 -10.68 -13.09
CA ALA A 562 -2.30 -10.45 -11.66
C ALA A 562 -2.72 -9.03 -11.21
N ARG A 563 -2.48 -8.01 -12.05
CA ARG A 563 -2.97 -6.65 -11.82
C ARG A 563 -4.49 -6.54 -11.95
N TYR A 564 -5.13 -7.29 -12.86
CA TYR A 564 -6.59 -7.34 -12.97
C TYR A 564 -7.23 -7.92 -11.71
N VAL A 565 -6.68 -9.02 -11.18
CA VAL A 565 -7.11 -9.60 -9.89
C VAL A 565 -6.94 -8.60 -8.74
N ALA A 566 -5.81 -7.90 -8.67
CA ALA A 566 -5.58 -6.88 -7.65
C ALA A 566 -6.52 -5.67 -7.79
N ALA A 567 -6.89 -5.32 -9.03
CA ALA A 567 -7.78 -4.20 -9.32
C ALA A 567 -9.20 -4.47 -8.84
N ILE A 568 -9.78 -5.66 -9.10
CA ILE A 568 -11.16 -5.95 -8.66
C ILE A 568 -11.33 -6.02 -7.14
N MET A 569 -10.24 -6.15 -6.38
CA MET A 569 -10.25 -6.08 -4.91
C MET A 569 -10.31 -4.66 -4.35
N GLN A 570 -10.25 -3.64 -5.23
CA GLN A 570 -10.39 -2.24 -4.84
C GLN A 570 -11.87 -1.87 -4.68
N THR A 571 -12.20 -1.23 -3.57
CA THR A 571 -13.57 -0.81 -3.23
C THR A 571 -14.07 0.28 -4.17
N GLU A 572 -13.19 1.19 -4.58
CA GLU A 572 -13.52 2.34 -5.42
C GLU A 572 -13.34 2.07 -6.92
N ALA A 573 -14.31 2.51 -7.74
CA ALA A 573 -14.32 2.27 -9.18
C ALA A 573 -13.08 2.80 -9.91
N TYR A 574 -12.56 3.97 -9.52
CA TYR A 574 -11.40 4.57 -10.18
C TYR A 574 -10.09 3.79 -9.92
N ASN A 575 -10.02 3.03 -8.81
CA ASN A 575 -8.88 2.17 -8.52
C ASN A 575 -8.96 0.80 -9.24
N ARG A 576 -10.09 0.51 -9.89
CA ARG A 576 -10.31 -0.70 -10.70
C ARG A 576 -9.88 -0.54 -12.17
N SER A 577 -9.12 0.51 -12.49
CA SER A 577 -8.55 0.68 -13.82
C SER A 577 -7.09 0.25 -13.90
N VAL A 578 -6.76 -0.50 -14.94
CA VAL A 578 -5.41 -0.97 -15.27
C VAL A 578 -5.13 -0.57 -16.71
N ASP A 579 -4.09 0.24 -16.93
CA ASP A 579 -3.66 0.72 -18.25
C ASP A 579 -4.81 1.34 -19.09
N GLY A 580 -5.69 2.09 -18.42
CA GLY A 580 -6.85 2.75 -19.05
C GLY A 580 -8.07 1.85 -19.27
N GLN A 581 -7.96 0.55 -19.01
CA GLN A 581 -9.10 -0.38 -19.06
C GLN A 581 -9.78 -0.45 -17.70
N THR A 582 -11.12 -0.40 -17.67
CA THR A 582 -11.88 -0.67 -16.45
C THR A 582 -12.00 -2.17 -16.29
N ILE A 583 -11.58 -2.71 -15.15
CA ILE A 583 -11.61 -4.14 -14.88
C ILE A 583 -12.90 -4.49 -14.14
N VAL A 584 -13.54 -5.56 -14.59
CA VAL A 584 -14.80 -6.07 -14.08
C VAL A 584 -14.70 -7.55 -13.74
N ILE A 585 -15.71 -8.05 -13.06
CA ILE A 585 -15.89 -9.46 -12.77
C ILE A 585 -17.28 -9.88 -13.24
N ARG A 586 -17.41 -11.10 -13.75
CA ARG A 586 -18.65 -11.67 -14.28
C ARG A 586 -18.85 -13.08 -13.77
N ALA A 587 -20.09 -13.52 -13.60
CA ALA A 587 -20.36 -14.94 -13.40
C ALA A 587 -19.98 -15.71 -14.67
N LEU A 588 -19.38 -16.89 -14.51
CA LEU A 588 -19.20 -17.82 -15.63
C LEU A 588 -20.60 -18.35 -16.02
N ALA A 589 -21.05 -18.07 -17.23
CA ALA A 589 -22.34 -18.52 -17.71
C ALA A 589 -22.26 -18.95 -19.18
N LEU A 590 -23.00 -20.00 -19.52
CA LEU A 590 -23.00 -20.66 -20.81
C LEU A 590 -24.29 -20.36 -21.58
N LEU A 591 -24.18 -20.27 -22.89
CA LEU A 591 -25.30 -20.14 -23.81
C LEU A 591 -25.32 -21.34 -24.74
N SER A 592 -26.41 -22.09 -24.73
CA SER A 592 -26.65 -23.21 -25.65
C SER A 592 -27.04 -22.75 -27.07
N SER A 593 -27.50 -21.49 -27.20
CA SER A 593 -27.70 -20.78 -28.47
C SER A 593 -27.71 -19.27 -28.21
N ALA A 594 -27.64 -18.44 -29.27
CA ALA A 594 -27.58 -16.98 -29.15
C ALA A 594 -28.78 -16.34 -28.40
N GLU A 595 -29.95 -16.99 -28.44
CA GLU A 595 -31.19 -16.52 -27.80
C GLU A 595 -31.51 -17.27 -26.49
N ALA A 596 -30.68 -18.25 -26.10
CA ALA A 596 -30.91 -19.01 -24.89
C ALA A 596 -30.77 -18.14 -23.63
N LYS A 597 -31.49 -18.52 -22.56
CA LYS A 597 -31.21 -17.97 -21.24
C LYS A 597 -29.81 -18.46 -20.79
N PRO A 598 -28.95 -17.58 -20.22
CA PRO A 598 -27.66 -18.00 -19.70
C PRO A 598 -27.80 -19.07 -18.60
N ASP A 599 -27.07 -20.16 -18.74
CA ASP A 599 -26.88 -21.18 -17.71
C ASP A 599 -25.67 -20.81 -16.84
N VAL A 600 -25.93 -20.28 -15.64
CA VAL A 600 -24.87 -19.84 -14.72
C VAL A 600 -24.19 -21.04 -14.06
N VAL A 601 -22.86 -21.04 -14.10
CA VAL A 601 -22.00 -21.96 -13.35
C VAL A 601 -21.82 -21.39 -11.94
N SER A 602 -22.37 -22.08 -10.94
CA SER A 602 -22.39 -21.59 -9.56
C SER A 602 -20.96 -21.38 -9.01
N ASN A 603 -20.75 -20.26 -8.32
CA ASN A 603 -19.49 -19.93 -7.63
C ASN A 603 -18.24 -19.91 -8.55
N MET A 604 -18.39 -19.65 -9.86
CA MET A 604 -17.27 -19.44 -10.79
C MET A 604 -17.40 -18.10 -11.49
N PHE A 605 -16.26 -17.42 -11.68
CA PHE A 605 -16.24 -16.05 -12.18
C PHE A 605 -15.15 -15.82 -13.22
N ILE A 606 -15.33 -14.82 -14.07
CA ILE A 606 -14.33 -14.32 -15.02
C ILE A 606 -13.95 -12.90 -14.61
N ILE A 607 -12.67 -12.65 -14.37
CA ILE A 607 -12.09 -11.32 -14.13
C ILE A 607 -11.42 -10.86 -15.42
N GLU A 608 -11.89 -9.75 -15.99
CA GLU A 608 -11.53 -9.32 -17.34
C GLU A 608 -11.77 -7.80 -17.53
N PRO A 609 -11.26 -7.17 -18.60
CA PRO A 609 -11.59 -5.78 -18.88
C PRO A 609 -13.03 -5.64 -19.38
N LEU A 610 -13.62 -4.45 -19.18
CA LEU A 610 -14.97 -4.15 -19.64
C LEU A 610 -15.09 -4.30 -21.16
N ASN A 611 -14.04 -3.96 -21.91
CA ASN A 611 -13.91 -4.24 -23.33
C ASN A 611 -13.50 -5.69 -23.55
N LEU A 612 -14.39 -6.51 -24.09
CA LEU A 612 -14.20 -7.96 -24.24
C LEU A 612 -13.14 -8.35 -25.29
N GLU A 613 -12.80 -7.44 -26.21
CA GLU A 613 -11.73 -7.66 -27.19
C GLU A 613 -10.33 -7.54 -26.57
N ALA A 614 -10.23 -6.95 -25.38
CA ALA A 614 -8.98 -6.85 -24.64
C ALA A 614 -8.82 -8.05 -23.70
N GLY A 615 -7.65 -8.69 -23.75
CA GLY A 615 -7.24 -9.69 -22.76
C GLY A 615 -6.39 -9.08 -21.63
N PRO A 616 -5.96 -9.89 -20.66
CA PRO A 616 -6.33 -11.30 -20.48
C PRO A 616 -7.68 -11.51 -19.75
N HIS A 617 -8.17 -12.76 -19.75
CA HIS A 617 -9.37 -13.19 -19.02
C HIS A 617 -8.98 -14.23 -17.96
N VAL A 618 -9.21 -13.93 -16.68
CA VAL A 618 -8.83 -14.79 -15.56
C VAL A 618 -10.06 -15.51 -15.03
N LEU A 619 -10.09 -16.83 -15.15
CA LEU A 619 -11.10 -17.68 -14.53
C LEU A 619 -10.79 -17.87 -13.03
N PHE A 620 -11.76 -17.54 -12.19
CA PHE A 620 -11.72 -17.72 -10.74
C PHE A 620 -12.67 -18.84 -10.29
N ARG A 621 -12.10 -19.88 -9.67
CA ARG A 621 -12.76 -21.09 -9.14
C ARG A 621 -12.42 -21.26 -7.65
N PRO A 622 -13.14 -20.60 -6.73
CA PRO A 622 -12.74 -20.45 -5.32
C PRO A 622 -12.57 -21.77 -4.54
N LEU A 623 -13.22 -22.85 -4.96
CA LEU A 623 -13.27 -24.13 -4.24
C LEU A 623 -12.29 -25.19 -4.81
N TYR A 624 -11.39 -24.80 -5.72
CA TYR A 624 -10.40 -25.68 -6.34
C TYR A 624 -8.97 -25.26 -5.97
N GLU A 625 -8.05 -26.21 -5.92
CA GLU A 625 -6.62 -25.94 -5.61
C GLU A 625 -6.02 -24.91 -6.58
N GLN A 626 -6.23 -25.11 -7.89
CA GLN A 626 -5.91 -24.13 -8.91
C GLN A 626 -7.08 -23.15 -9.10
N SER A 627 -7.24 -22.25 -8.11
CA SER A 627 -8.38 -21.33 -8.08
C SER A 627 -8.31 -20.21 -9.13
N LEU A 628 -7.14 -19.91 -9.70
CA LEU A 628 -6.97 -18.89 -10.73
C LEU A 628 -6.29 -19.48 -11.96
N VAL A 629 -6.87 -19.27 -13.14
CA VAL A 629 -6.31 -19.67 -14.44
C VAL A 629 -6.52 -18.55 -15.45
N GLU A 630 -5.47 -18.14 -16.14
CA GLU A 630 -5.54 -17.08 -17.15
C GLU A 630 -5.64 -17.64 -18.57
N PHE A 631 -6.48 -16.99 -19.39
CA PHE A 631 -6.65 -17.26 -20.80
C PHE A 631 -6.45 -15.98 -21.62
N THR A 632 -5.89 -16.13 -22.83
CA THR A 632 -5.61 -15.00 -23.72
C THR A 632 -6.87 -14.36 -24.31
N SER A 633 -7.94 -15.16 -24.49
CA SER A 633 -9.24 -14.72 -25.01
C SER A 633 -10.38 -15.53 -24.39
N ARG A 634 -11.60 -15.00 -24.45
CA ARG A 634 -12.83 -15.75 -24.13
C ARG A 634 -13.02 -17.01 -24.98
N THR A 635 -12.60 -16.97 -26.25
CA THR A 635 -12.61 -18.15 -27.14
C THR A 635 -11.70 -19.25 -26.61
N ALA A 636 -10.47 -18.91 -26.19
CA ALA A 636 -9.54 -19.88 -25.62
C ALA A 636 -10.07 -20.48 -24.30
N LEU A 637 -10.74 -19.69 -23.46
CA LEU A 637 -11.43 -20.19 -22.27
C LEU A 637 -12.54 -21.19 -22.65
N MET A 638 -13.39 -20.86 -23.63
CA MET A 638 -14.47 -21.75 -24.07
C MET A 638 -13.95 -23.06 -24.67
N GLU A 639 -12.88 -23.01 -25.47
CA GLU A 639 -12.20 -24.19 -26.02
C GLU A 639 -11.65 -25.10 -24.91
N ALA A 640 -11.07 -24.50 -23.87
CA ALA A 640 -10.56 -25.24 -22.71
C ALA A 640 -11.70 -25.91 -21.91
N ILE A 641 -12.84 -25.25 -21.74
CA ILE A 641 -14.04 -25.81 -21.11
C ILE A 641 -14.65 -26.95 -21.96
N ALA A 642 -14.65 -26.81 -23.28
CA ALA A 642 -15.18 -27.81 -24.21
C ALA A 642 -14.26 -29.05 -24.36
N THR A 643 -13.04 -28.99 -23.85
CA THR A 643 -12.06 -30.09 -23.91
C THR A 643 -12.15 -30.95 -22.64
N PRO A 644 -12.35 -32.29 -22.77
CA PRO A 644 -12.39 -33.19 -21.62
C PRO A 644 -11.15 -33.05 -20.73
N SER A 645 -11.35 -32.55 -19.51
CA SER A 645 -10.31 -32.17 -18.56
C SER A 645 -10.91 -31.93 -17.17
N GLU A 646 -10.07 -31.77 -16.15
CA GLU A 646 -10.52 -31.34 -14.81
C GLU A 646 -11.28 -30.01 -14.85
N LEU A 647 -10.94 -29.12 -15.79
CA LEU A 647 -11.67 -27.87 -15.98
C LEU A 647 -13.10 -28.12 -16.46
N GLN A 648 -13.29 -28.98 -17.47
CA GLN A 648 -14.63 -29.35 -17.94
C GLN A 648 -15.47 -29.99 -16.82
N THR A 649 -14.88 -30.96 -16.10
CA THR A 649 -15.53 -31.61 -14.96
C THR A 649 -15.92 -30.58 -13.89
N SER A 650 -15.05 -29.60 -13.63
CA SER A 650 -15.35 -28.52 -12.68
C SER A 650 -16.57 -27.70 -13.11
N VAL A 651 -16.67 -27.31 -14.38
CA VAL A 651 -17.81 -26.53 -14.88
C VAL A 651 -19.11 -27.34 -14.82
N LEU A 652 -19.09 -28.61 -15.25
CA LEU A 652 -20.27 -29.48 -15.24
C LEU A 652 -20.79 -29.77 -13.83
N THR A 653 -19.90 -29.83 -12.84
CA THR A 653 -20.27 -30.08 -11.43
C THR A 653 -21.10 -28.94 -10.83
N TRP A 654 -20.79 -27.69 -11.20
CA TRP A 654 -21.42 -26.50 -10.64
C TRP A 654 -22.62 -25.97 -11.44
N LEU A 655 -23.06 -26.71 -12.47
CA LEU A 655 -24.29 -26.43 -13.21
C LEU A 655 -25.53 -27.00 -12.49
N THR A 656 -26.70 -26.46 -12.83
CA THR A 656 -27.99 -27.09 -12.45
C THR A 656 -28.12 -28.45 -13.14
N ASP A 657 -28.90 -29.37 -12.58
CA ASP A 657 -29.08 -30.69 -13.18
C ASP A 657 -29.71 -30.58 -14.58
N SER A 658 -30.59 -29.61 -14.80
CA SER A 658 -31.16 -29.32 -16.13
C SER A 658 -30.09 -28.80 -17.11
N ALA A 659 -29.29 -27.80 -16.72
CA ALA A 659 -28.26 -27.24 -17.59
C ALA A 659 -27.18 -28.27 -17.92
N ARG A 660 -26.78 -29.10 -16.94
CA ARG A 660 -25.78 -30.14 -17.15
C ARG A 660 -26.15 -31.09 -18.29
N THR A 661 -27.41 -31.51 -18.39
CA THR A 661 -27.85 -32.42 -19.47
C THR A 661 -27.65 -31.84 -20.87
N VAL A 662 -27.62 -30.51 -20.99
CA VAL A 662 -27.38 -29.79 -22.25
C VAL A 662 -25.91 -29.84 -22.66
N TYR A 663 -24.96 -29.79 -21.72
CA TYR A 663 -23.53 -29.61 -21.99
C TYR A 663 -22.66 -30.86 -21.78
N ASP A 664 -23.10 -31.82 -20.97
CA ASP A 664 -22.37 -33.07 -20.70
C ASP A 664 -22.26 -33.94 -21.98
N ASN A 665 -21.36 -34.92 -22.00
CA ASN A 665 -21.16 -35.87 -23.11
C ASN A 665 -20.94 -35.22 -24.50
N GLY A 666 -20.19 -34.11 -24.56
CA GLY A 666 -19.90 -33.40 -25.81
C GLY A 666 -20.83 -32.22 -26.11
N GLY A 667 -21.82 -31.97 -25.25
CA GLY A 667 -22.79 -30.88 -25.39
C GLY A 667 -22.19 -29.46 -25.41
N PHE A 668 -20.95 -29.24 -24.95
CA PHE A 668 -20.27 -27.95 -25.17
C PHE A 668 -20.02 -27.63 -26.65
N LYS A 669 -19.81 -28.66 -27.49
CA LYS A 669 -19.60 -28.51 -28.94
C LYS A 669 -20.91 -28.64 -29.71
N GLU A 670 -21.83 -29.45 -29.22
CA GLU A 670 -23.13 -29.70 -29.83
C GLU A 670 -24.22 -29.75 -28.72
N PRO A 671 -24.71 -28.59 -28.23
CA PRO A 671 -25.63 -28.54 -27.09
C PRO A 671 -26.90 -29.38 -27.28
N HIS A 672 -27.26 -30.16 -26.26
CA HIS A 672 -28.41 -31.06 -26.29
C HIS A 672 -29.70 -30.34 -25.85
N PHE A 673 -30.39 -29.68 -26.78
CA PHE A 673 -31.71 -29.06 -26.52
C PHE A 673 -32.76 -29.43 -27.56
N VAL A 674 -34.03 -29.50 -27.14
CA VAL A 674 -35.17 -29.86 -27.99
C VAL A 674 -35.68 -28.61 -28.71
N ARG A 675 -35.68 -28.61 -30.05
CA ARG A 675 -36.32 -27.58 -30.87
C ARG A 675 -37.79 -27.94 -31.12
N PHE A 676 -38.71 -27.09 -30.70
CA PHE A 676 -40.12 -27.17 -31.13
C PHE A 676 -40.34 -26.15 -32.24
N ASN A 677 -40.55 -26.60 -33.47
CA ASN A 677 -41.05 -25.75 -34.55
C ASN A 677 -42.58 -25.71 -34.47
N LEU A 678 -43.15 -24.51 -34.40
CA LEU A 678 -44.60 -24.29 -34.23
C LEU A 678 -45.44 -24.63 -35.49
N GLU A 679 -44.83 -25.12 -36.57
CA GLU A 679 -45.50 -25.27 -37.87
C GLU A 679 -45.55 -26.69 -38.45
N ASP A 680 -45.08 -27.75 -37.76
CA ASP A 680 -45.23 -29.12 -38.27
C ASP A 680 -45.42 -30.17 -37.16
N ASP A 681 -46.57 -30.87 -37.20
CA ASP A 681 -46.93 -32.02 -36.34
C ASP A 681 -46.18 -33.31 -36.71
N PHE A 682 -45.20 -33.26 -37.62
CA PHE A 682 -44.36 -34.39 -37.99
C PHE A 682 -42.88 -34.05 -37.81
N ALA A 683 -42.18 -34.93 -37.08
CA ALA A 683 -40.74 -34.90 -36.96
C ALA A 683 -40.08 -35.08 -38.34
N VAL A 684 -39.71 -33.97 -38.99
CA VAL A 684 -38.94 -33.96 -40.23
C VAL A 684 -37.62 -33.22 -40.00
N THR A 685 -36.60 -34.01 -39.70
CA THR A 685 -35.26 -33.99 -40.33
C THR A 685 -34.75 -32.68 -40.94
N THR A 686 -34.44 -31.69 -40.12
CA THR A 686 -33.29 -30.80 -40.37
C THR A 686 -32.41 -30.81 -39.13
N PHE A 687 -31.56 -31.83 -39.05
CA PHE A 687 -30.42 -31.88 -38.13
C PHE A 687 -29.37 -30.85 -38.58
N GLU A 688 -29.69 -29.57 -38.49
CA GLU A 688 -28.63 -28.57 -38.46
C GLU A 688 -27.87 -28.79 -37.15
N LYS A 689 -26.60 -29.15 -37.29
CA LYS A 689 -25.69 -29.30 -36.15
C LYS A 689 -25.77 -28.01 -35.32
N PRO A 690 -26.14 -28.09 -34.03
CA PRO A 690 -26.20 -26.92 -33.17
C PRO A 690 -24.87 -26.18 -33.22
N GLU A 691 -24.91 -24.85 -33.23
CA GLU A 691 -23.69 -24.08 -33.02
C GLU A 691 -23.09 -24.42 -31.64
N PRO A 692 -21.76 -24.41 -31.50
CA PRO A 692 -21.11 -24.65 -30.22
C PRO A 692 -21.62 -23.68 -29.14
N ALA A 693 -21.62 -24.14 -27.89
CA ALA A 693 -21.94 -23.27 -26.78
C ALA A 693 -20.98 -22.09 -26.71
N THR A 694 -21.47 -20.95 -26.23
CA THR A 694 -20.67 -19.73 -26.06
C THR A 694 -20.75 -19.20 -24.64
N LEU A 695 -19.85 -18.27 -24.30
CA LEU A 695 -19.87 -17.59 -23.00
C LEU A 695 -20.84 -16.41 -23.04
N ALA A 696 -21.72 -16.32 -22.05
CA ALA A 696 -22.57 -15.15 -21.90
C ALA A 696 -21.74 -13.88 -21.63
N VAL A 697 -22.17 -12.76 -22.21
CA VAL A 697 -21.55 -11.44 -21.96
C VAL A 697 -22.05 -10.85 -20.65
N ASN A 698 -23.36 -10.87 -20.47
CA ASN A 698 -24.03 -10.63 -19.21
C ASN A 698 -24.73 -11.95 -18.89
N GLY A 699 -24.39 -12.60 -17.77
CA GLY A 699 -25.30 -13.62 -17.23
C GLY A 699 -26.68 -12.99 -16.97
N ASP A 700 -27.62 -13.78 -16.46
CA ASP A 700 -28.80 -13.21 -15.80
C ASP A 700 -28.45 -12.21 -14.66
N GLY A 701 -27.19 -12.18 -14.21
CA GLY A 701 -26.63 -11.28 -13.21
C GLY A 701 -26.30 -9.84 -13.65
N SER A 702 -27.33 -9.00 -13.83
CA SER A 702 -27.21 -7.54 -13.60
C SER A 702 -26.62 -7.22 -12.21
N ASP A 703 -26.79 -8.15 -11.27
CA ASP A 703 -26.50 -7.96 -9.86
C ASP A 703 -24.99 -7.86 -9.57
N LEU A 704 -24.13 -8.65 -10.23
CA LEU A 704 -22.70 -8.69 -9.87
C LEU A 704 -21.98 -7.39 -10.27
N ALA A 705 -22.34 -6.83 -11.42
CA ALA A 705 -21.87 -5.51 -11.85
C ALA A 705 -22.38 -4.39 -10.92
N GLN A 706 -23.63 -4.49 -10.45
CA GLN A 706 -24.20 -3.55 -9.48
C GLN A 706 -23.50 -3.63 -8.11
N HIS A 707 -23.28 -4.82 -7.57
CA HIS A 707 -22.54 -5.01 -6.32
C HIS A 707 -21.10 -4.52 -6.44
N LEU A 708 -20.43 -4.75 -7.59
CA LEU A 708 -19.13 -4.16 -7.86
C LEU A 708 -19.19 -2.62 -7.87
N GLY A 709 -20.17 -2.05 -8.56
CA GLY A 709 -20.40 -0.60 -8.63
C GLY A 709 -20.59 0.05 -7.27
N ASN A 710 -21.31 -0.63 -6.37
CA ASN A 710 -21.63 -0.16 -5.01
C ASN A 710 -20.58 -0.52 -3.95
N GLY A 711 -19.44 -1.13 -4.34
CA GLY A 711 -18.39 -1.53 -3.40
C GLY A 711 -18.75 -2.74 -2.52
N GLN A 712 -19.76 -3.52 -2.91
CA GLN A 712 -20.32 -4.68 -2.19
C GLN A 712 -19.92 -6.03 -2.81
N LEU A 713 -18.86 -6.06 -3.62
CA LEU A 713 -18.39 -7.30 -4.26
C LEU A 713 -18.08 -8.41 -3.26
N LEU A 714 -17.28 -8.12 -2.22
CA LEU A 714 -16.82 -9.15 -1.27
C LEU A 714 -17.97 -9.76 -0.43
N PRO A 715 -18.91 -8.96 0.12
CA PRO A 715 -20.15 -9.49 0.70
C PRO A 715 -20.92 -10.41 -0.24
N TYR A 716 -21.09 -10.00 -1.50
CA TYR A 716 -21.78 -10.81 -2.51
C TYR A 716 -21.04 -12.14 -2.77
N LEU A 717 -19.71 -12.11 -2.92
CA LEU A 717 -18.90 -13.32 -3.10
C LEU A 717 -18.99 -14.25 -1.88
N TYR A 718 -19.07 -13.73 -0.66
CA TYR A 718 -19.33 -14.53 0.53
C TYR A 718 -20.68 -15.25 0.44
N GLN A 719 -21.75 -14.52 0.11
CA GLN A 719 -23.09 -15.08 0.02
C GLN A 719 -23.18 -16.19 -1.03
N ILE A 720 -22.64 -15.96 -2.23
CA ILE A 720 -22.60 -16.98 -3.30
C ILE A 720 -21.76 -18.18 -2.89
N ASN A 721 -20.63 -17.96 -2.21
CA ASN A 721 -19.80 -19.05 -1.71
C ASN A 721 -20.55 -19.86 -0.64
N ALA A 722 -21.18 -19.22 0.33
CA ALA A 722 -21.96 -19.87 1.38
C ALA A 722 -23.15 -20.67 0.80
N LEU A 723 -23.90 -20.10 -0.14
CA LEU A 723 -24.98 -20.79 -0.85
C LEU A 723 -24.44 -22.01 -1.62
N ALA A 724 -23.31 -21.87 -2.30
CA ALA A 724 -22.66 -22.96 -3.02
C ALA A 724 -22.26 -24.11 -2.09
N LEU A 725 -21.71 -23.82 -0.90
CA LEU A 725 -21.37 -24.85 0.09
C LEU A 725 -22.61 -25.56 0.64
N VAL A 726 -23.71 -24.81 0.89
CA VAL A 726 -24.99 -25.38 1.36
C VAL A 726 -25.64 -26.25 0.27
N HIS A 727 -25.70 -25.77 -0.97
CA HIS A 727 -26.27 -26.52 -2.10
C HIS A 727 -25.45 -27.77 -2.44
N GLN A 728 -24.12 -27.69 -2.33
CA GLN A 728 -23.26 -28.85 -2.51
C GLN A 728 -23.55 -29.89 -1.41
N ALA A 729 -23.64 -29.44 -0.15
CA ALA A 729 -24.01 -30.31 0.96
C ALA A 729 -25.40 -30.95 0.76
N ASP A 730 -26.40 -30.21 0.28
CA ASP A 730 -27.74 -30.74 0.00
C ASP A 730 -27.74 -31.75 -1.18
N ARG A 731 -27.07 -31.44 -2.29
CA ARG A 731 -26.93 -32.34 -3.45
C ARG A 731 -26.22 -33.65 -3.13
N ASP A 732 -25.20 -33.60 -2.28
CA ASP A 732 -24.43 -34.76 -1.86
C ASP A 732 -25.27 -35.72 -0.98
N THR A 733 -26.49 -35.33 -0.59
CA THR A 733 -27.33 -36.05 0.39
C THR A 733 -28.62 -36.66 -0.16
N VAL A 734 -29.01 -36.36 -1.41
CA VAL A 734 -30.32 -36.73 -2.00
C VAL A 734 -30.21 -37.56 -3.30
N SER A 735 -29.01 -37.86 -3.80
CA SER A 735 -28.84 -38.38 -5.18
C SER A 735 -29.13 -39.89 -5.37
N ASN A 736 -30.09 -40.16 -6.26
CA ASN A 736 -30.69 -41.44 -6.64
C ASN A 736 -29.88 -42.20 -7.76
N ARG A 737 -29.78 -43.54 -7.64
CA ARG A 737 -29.32 -44.60 -8.60
C ARG A 737 -27.83 -44.73 -9.03
N GLU A 738 -27.42 -46.01 -9.13
CA GLU A 738 -26.12 -46.65 -9.47
C GLU A 738 -25.21 -46.01 -10.54
N SER A 739 -25.74 -45.24 -11.49
CA SER A 739 -24.93 -44.72 -12.61
C SER A 739 -24.03 -43.53 -12.23
N ARG A 740 -24.18 -42.96 -11.03
CA ARG A 740 -23.50 -41.73 -10.60
C ARG A 740 -22.26 -41.97 -9.73
N TRP A 741 -21.97 -43.21 -9.31
CA TRP A 741 -20.88 -43.56 -8.38
C TRP A 741 -19.47 -43.12 -8.82
N ARG A 742 -19.20 -43.09 -10.14
CA ARG A 742 -17.88 -42.70 -10.68
C ARG A 742 -17.67 -41.19 -10.75
N LEU A 743 -18.74 -40.42 -10.98
CA LEU A 743 -18.77 -38.95 -10.95
C LEU A 743 -18.92 -38.41 -9.52
N PHE A 744 -19.54 -39.19 -8.65
CA PHE A 744 -19.67 -38.96 -7.21
C PHE A 744 -18.31 -38.87 -6.52
N LEU A 745 -17.34 -39.74 -6.85
CA LEU A 745 -15.99 -39.69 -6.28
C LEU A 745 -15.19 -38.41 -6.64
N GLU A 746 -15.50 -37.75 -7.77
CA GLU A 746 -14.80 -36.54 -8.21
C GLU A 746 -15.43 -35.23 -7.68
N GLY A 747 -16.77 -35.15 -7.61
CA GLY A 747 -17.49 -34.00 -7.03
C GLY A 747 -17.46 -33.98 -5.50
N ALA A 748 -17.60 -35.15 -4.87
CA ALA A 748 -17.49 -35.31 -3.41
C ALA A 748 -16.10 -34.87 -2.92
N ASN A 749 -15.02 -35.11 -3.66
CA ASN A 749 -13.67 -34.77 -3.22
C ASN A 749 -13.50 -33.27 -2.88
N LEU A 750 -14.28 -32.36 -3.50
CA LEU A 750 -14.20 -30.91 -3.24
C LEU A 750 -14.82 -30.51 -1.89
N PHE A 751 -16.04 -30.98 -1.61
CA PHE A 751 -16.70 -30.74 -0.33
C PHE A 751 -16.00 -31.49 0.80
N PHE A 752 -15.65 -32.76 0.57
CA PHE A 752 -14.94 -33.58 1.54
C PHE A 752 -13.53 -33.02 1.83
N ASN A 753 -12.78 -32.46 0.87
CA ASN A 753 -11.49 -31.82 1.17
C ASN A 753 -11.63 -30.57 2.05
N ILE A 754 -12.69 -29.76 1.86
CA ILE A 754 -12.96 -28.57 2.69
C ILE A 754 -13.43 -28.98 4.09
N PHE A 755 -14.25 -30.03 4.20
CA PHE A 755 -14.95 -30.39 5.44
C PHE A 755 -14.49 -31.67 6.15
N MET A 756 -13.55 -32.48 5.64
CA MET A 756 -13.03 -33.69 6.33
C MET A 756 -11.61 -33.52 6.89
N LEU A 757 -10.80 -32.61 6.34
CA LEU A 757 -9.40 -32.48 6.73
C LEU A 757 -9.24 -31.33 7.75
N PRO A 758 -9.18 -31.61 9.08
CA PRO A 758 -9.03 -30.58 10.11
C PRO A 758 -7.77 -29.71 9.93
N TYR A 759 -6.74 -30.26 9.27
CA TYR A 759 -5.51 -29.54 8.91
C TYR A 759 -5.65 -28.61 7.71
N LEU A 760 -6.69 -28.78 6.88
CA LEU A 760 -7.00 -27.87 5.77
C LEU A 760 -8.01 -26.77 6.17
N ARG A 761 -8.69 -26.89 7.31
CA ARG A 761 -9.70 -25.92 7.80
C ARG A 761 -9.12 -24.62 8.38
N GLY A 762 -7.81 -24.62 8.55
CA GLY A 762 -6.87 -23.49 8.55
C GLY A 762 -5.48 -24.12 8.46
N PRO A 763 -4.46 -23.64 7.73
CA PRO A 763 -4.28 -22.40 6.99
C PRO A 763 -4.39 -22.59 5.47
N VAL A 764 -5.48 -23.19 4.98
CA VAL A 764 -5.71 -23.31 3.52
C VAL A 764 -6.54 -22.14 3.06
N MET A 765 -5.81 -21.05 2.89
CA MET A 765 -6.13 -19.92 2.04
C MET A 765 -4.81 -19.11 1.92
N LEU A 766 -3.71 -19.83 1.73
CA LEU A 766 -2.36 -19.32 1.47
C LEU A 766 -1.90 -19.93 0.16
N THR A 767 -0.96 -19.26 -0.51
CA THR A 767 -0.45 -19.74 -1.79
C THR A 767 0.30 -21.06 -1.65
N ALA A 768 0.39 -21.85 -2.72
CA ALA A 768 1.01 -23.18 -2.69
C ALA A 768 2.46 -23.15 -2.15
N TRP A 769 3.24 -22.11 -2.48
CA TRP A 769 4.59 -21.97 -1.90
C TRP A 769 4.56 -21.63 -0.41
N PHE A 770 3.64 -20.79 0.06
CA PHE A 770 3.60 -20.43 1.47
C PHE A 770 3.26 -21.65 2.35
N LEU A 771 2.45 -22.59 1.86
CA LEU A 771 2.23 -23.87 2.52
C LEU A 771 3.55 -24.65 2.71
N LEU A 772 4.39 -24.70 1.67
CA LEU A 772 5.72 -25.33 1.75
C LEU A 772 6.63 -24.61 2.75
N LEU A 773 6.55 -23.27 2.84
CA LEU A 773 7.28 -22.49 3.83
C LEU A 773 6.86 -22.84 5.26
N VAL A 774 5.55 -22.95 5.51
CA VAL A 774 5.00 -23.39 6.81
C VAL A 774 5.50 -24.78 7.16
N GLN A 775 5.43 -25.74 6.23
CA GLN A 775 5.93 -27.11 6.44
C GLN A 775 7.43 -27.14 6.71
N ALA A 776 8.22 -26.33 6.00
CA ALA A 776 9.67 -26.25 6.18
C ALA A 776 10.07 -25.67 7.56
N LEU A 777 9.23 -24.81 8.14
CA LEU A 777 9.47 -24.15 9.42
C LEU A 777 8.74 -24.80 10.61
N ALA A 778 7.81 -25.73 10.36
CA ALA A 778 7.02 -26.39 11.40
C ALA A 778 7.87 -27.10 12.47
N ARG A 779 9.03 -27.64 12.07
CA ARG A 779 9.98 -28.27 13.02
C ARG A 779 10.64 -27.26 13.96
N ASP A 780 10.91 -26.05 13.47
CA ASP A 780 11.61 -24.99 14.22
C ASP A 780 10.65 -24.08 14.99
N VAL A 781 9.37 -24.07 14.59
CA VAL A 781 8.27 -23.29 15.19
C VAL A 781 7.06 -24.22 15.37
N PRO A 782 7.00 -25.01 16.46
CA PRO A 782 5.97 -26.04 16.68
C PRO A 782 4.52 -25.51 16.64
N ALA A 783 4.31 -24.23 16.93
CA ALA A 783 3.00 -23.59 16.85
C ALA A 783 2.40 -23.65 15.43
N LEU A 784 3.22 -23.72 14.37
CA LEU A 784 2.77 -23.86 12.99
C LEU A 784 2.13 -25.23 12.68
N SER A 785 2.41 -26.25 13.50
CA SER A 785 1.84 -27.60 13.39
C SER A 785 0.95 -27.95 14.60
N SER A 786 0.42 -26.95 15.30
CA SER A 786 -0.50 -27.19 16.42
C SER A 786 -1.82 -27.81 15.92
N ASP A 787 -2.38 -28.72 16.71
CA ASP A 787 -3.74 -29.26 16.50
C ASP A 787 -4.81 -28.21 16.76
N ASP A 788 -4.52 -27.20 17.58
CA ASP A 788 -5.39 -26.04 17.78
C ASP A 788 -5.31 -25.09 16.57
N ALA A 789 -6.43 -24.95 15.88
CA ALA A 789 -6.55 -24.12 14.68
C ALA A 789 -6.21 -22.64 14.95
N VAL A 790 -6.57 -22.10 16.13
CA VAL A 790 -6.32 -20.70 16.46
C VAL A 790 -4.82 -20.45 16.70
N THR A 791 -4.18 -21.30 17.51
CA THR A 791 -2.72 -21.25 17.73
C THR A 791 -1.95 -21.33 16.42
N ARG A 792 -2.36 -22.25 15.53
CA ARG A 792 -1.77 -22.42 14.20
C ARG A 792 -1.92 -21.18 13.32
N GLU A 793 -3.10 -20.58 13.27
CA GLU A 793 -3.37 -19.36 12.49
C GLU A 793 -2.59 -18.15 13.01
N LEU A 794 -2.46 -18.00 14.33
CA LEU A 794 -1.64 -16.93 14.91
C LEU A 794 -0.14 -17.12 14.62
N ALA A 795 0.37 -18.35 14.57
CA ALA A 795 1.74 -18.60 14.14
C ALA A 795 1.97 -18.24 12.65
N VAL A 796 0.97 -18.46 11.80
CA VAL A 796 0.99 -18.01 10.39
C VAL A 796 1.03 -16.48 10.29
N VAL A 797 0.29 -15.77 11.15
CA VAL A 797 0.35 -14.30 11.22
C VAL A 797 1.79 -13.84 11.49
N ASP A 798 2.45 -14.42 12.48
CA ASP A 798 3.84 -14.07 12.82
C ASP A 798 4.81 -14.38 11.67
N LEU A 799 4.59 -15.50 10.96
CA LEU A 799 5.38 -15.86 9.78
C LEU A 799 5.21 -14.85 8.63
N LEU A 800 3.98 -14.42 8.33
CA LEU A 800 3.70 -13.39 7.31
C LEU A 800 4.36 -12.05 7.66
N GLN A 801 4.35 -11.65 8.93
CA GLN A 801 5.04 -10.44 9.40
C GLN A 801 6.56 -10.54 9.23
N ASN A 802 7.14 -11.66 9.63
CA ASN A 802 8.57 -11.89 9.48
C ASN A 802 8.99 -11.94 8.00
N LEU A 803 8.17 -12.54 7.13
CA LEU A 803 8.37 -12.52 5.69
C LEU A 803 8.33 -11.08 5.13
N ALA A 804 7.34 -10.29 5.52
CA ALA A 804 7.27 -8.89 5.11
C ALA A 804 8.49 -8.08 5.57
N MET A 805 9.00 -8.35 6.78
CA MET A 805 10.20 -7.70 7.30
C MET A 805 11.48 -8.13 6.55
N VAL A 806 11.62 -9.41 6.21
CA VAL A 806 12.73 -9.90 5.37
C VAL A 806 12.71 -9.20 4.02
N LEU A 807 11.55 -9.14 3.35
CA LEU A 807 11.39 -8.47 2.05
C LEU A 807 11.72 -6.96 2.12
N LEU A 808 11.43 -6.30 3.25
CA LEU A 808 11.84 -4.90 3.48
C LEU A 808 13.36 -4.74 3.55
N GLN A 809 14.05 -5.69 4.18
CA GLN A 809 15.51 -5.66 4.39
C GLN A 809 16.32 -6.18 3.21
N MET A 810 15.73 -6.91 2.26
CA MET A 810 16.46 -7.44 1.11
C MET A 810 17.17 -6.36 0.27
N ARG A 811 16.73 -5.10 0.38
CA ARG A 811 17.40 -3.93 -0.23
C ARG A 811 18.52 -3.32 0.62
N ALA A 812 18.65 -3.72 1.89
CA ALA A 812 19.65 -3.23 2.83
C ALA A 812 21.01 -3.95 2.67
N ILE A 813 21.58 -3.95 1.46
CA ILE A 813 22.89 -4.59 1.18
C ILE A 813 24.06 -3.62 1.46
N ALA A 814 23.79 -2.39 1.90
CA ALA A 814 24.86 -1.47 2.26
C ALA A 814 25.62 -1.96 3.51
N PRO A 815 26.97 -1.81 3.57
CA PRO A 815 27.73 -2.12 4.77
C PRO A 815 27.16 -1.33 5.97
N PRO A 816 27.33 -1.81 7.21
CA PRO A 816 26.90 -1.07 8.39
C PRO A 816 27.55 0.31 8.36
N LEU A 817 26.73 1.32 8.08
CA LEU A 817 27.19 2.66 7.85
C LEU A 817 27.64 3.24 9.19
N ALA A 818 28.95 3.37 9.35
CA ALA A 818 29.53 4.17 10.40
C ALA A 818 28.96 5.58 10.27
N SER A 819 28.26 6.05 11.30
CA SER A 819 27.90 7.47 11.40
C SER A 819 29.16 8.30 11.12
N PRO A 820 29.11 9.36 10.29
CA PRO A 820 30.27 10.19 10.05
C PRO A 820 30.85 10.60 11.40
N GLN A 821 32.15 10.34 11.60
CA GLN A 821 32.86 10.66 12.84
C GLN A 821 32.79 12.17 13.17
N ALA A 822 32.53 12.99 12.15
CA ALA A 822 32.26 14.42 12.28
C ALA A 822 30.91 14.67 12.99
N ARG A 823 30.97 15.34 14.14
CA ARG A 823 29.77 15.76 14.89
C ARG A 823 29.06 16.88 14.14
N SER A 824 27.78 16.68 13.80
CA SER A 824 26.88 17.75 13.37
C SER A 824 26.89 18.90 14.38
N THR A 825 26.90 20.15 13.93
CA THR A 825 26.97 21.30 14.84
C THR A 825 25.68 22.14 14.81
N PRO A 826 25.13 22.51 15.97
CA PRO A 826 23.96 23.40 16.01
C PRO A 826 24.28 24.84 15.55
N LEU A 827 25.57 25.20 15.45
CA LEU A 827 26.03 26.53 15.02
C LEU A 827 25.73 26.81 13.53
N LEU A 828 25.62 25.76 12.72
CA LEU A 828 25.36 25.83 11.27
C LEU A 828 23.90 26.12 10.90
N ARG A 829 23.00 26.21 11.90
CA ARG A 829 21.60 26.57 11.70
C ARG A 829 21.31 27.90 12.36
N LYS A 830 20.47 28.72 11.71
CA LYS A 830 19.76 29.81 12.36
C LYS A 830 18.97 29.18 13.51
N ALA A 831 19.07 29.76 14.70
CA ALA A 831 18.18 29.42 15.79
C ALA A 831 16.99 30.38 15.64
N PRO A 832 15.93 29.99 14.90
CA PRO A 832 14.80 30.88 14.70
C PRO A 832 14.11 31.17 16.04
N VAL A 833 14.13 30.22 16.97
CA VAL A 833 13.49 30.33 18.28
C VAL A 833 14.56 30.27 19.39
N PRO A 834 14.50 31.17 20.39
CA PRO A 834 15.38 31.10 21.57
C PRO A 834 15.26 29.74 22.26
N ARG A 835 16.40 29.14 22.64
CA ARG A 835 16.42 27.89 23.41
C ARG A 835 16.26 28.18 24.89
N ARG A 836 15.55 27.30 25.61
CA ARG A 836 15.42 27.39 27.06
C ARG A 836 16.75 27.07 27.73
N ILE A 837 17.13 27.88 28.71
CA ILE A 837 18.32 27.68 29.53
C ILE A 837 17.86 27.08 30.86
N SER A 838 18.32 25.86 31.17
CA SER A 838 17.81 25.07 32.32
C SER A 838 18.06 25.69 33.71
N LYS A 839 18.87 26.76 33.79
CA LYS A 839 19.24 27.47 35.03
C LYS A 839 19.10 28.99 34.91
N GLU A 840 18.15 29.46 34.11
CA GLU A 840 17.85 30.89 33.98
C GLU A 840 17.29 31.45 35.30
N TRP A 841 17.83 32.58 35.78
CA TRP A 841 17.33 33.29 36.97
C TRP A 841 17.03 34.76 36.65
N PRO A 842 15.83 35.28 37.01
CA PRO A 842 14.71 34.56 37.64
C PRO A 842 14.11 33.49 36.72
N ALA A 843 13.47 32.48 37.32
CA ALA A 843 12.85 31.40 36.57
C ALA A 843 11.79 31.97 35.61
N ARG A 844 11.93 31.68 34.32
CA ARG A 844 10.99 32.14 33.31
C ARG A 844 9.61 31.51 33.53
N PRO A 845 8.50 32.27 33.46
CA PRO A 845 7.16 31.72 33.59
C PRO A 845 6.88 30.70 32.47
N PRO A 846 6.01 29.71 32.72
CA PRO A 846 5.62 28.75 31.69
C PRO A 846 4.89 29.46 30.54
N ALA A 847 5.08 28.95 29.33
CA ALA A 847 4.44 29.52 28.15
C ALA A 847 2.91 29.38 28.22
N THR A 848 2.18 30.39 27.77
CA THR A 848 0.72 30.29 27.66
C THR A 848 0.35 29.36 26.51
N VAL A 849 -0.32 28.25 26.79
CA VAL A 849 -0.79 27.29 25.78
C VAL A 849 -2.17 27.71 25.29
N LYS A 850 -2.35 27.80 23.98
CA LYS A 850 -3.62 28.15 23.33
C LYS A 850 -3.97 27.13 22.25
N ASP A 851 -5.23 26.76 22.17
CA ASP A 851 -5.75 26.05 21.01
C ASP A 851 -5.99 27.04 19.87
N GLY A 852 -5.43 26.72 18.71
CA GLY A 852 -5.61 27.48 17.48
C GLY A 852 -6.82 27.04 16.68
N VAL A 853 -7.02 27.72 15.55
CA VAL A 853 -8.08 27.41 14.58
C VAL A 853 -7.97 25.97 14.07
N VAL A 854 -9.12 25.32 13.89
CA VAL A 854 -9.26 24.05 13.17
C VAL A 854 -9.62 24.37 11.72
N PHE A 855 -8.78 23.94 10.80
CA PHE A 855 -8.99 24.12 9.37
C PHE A 855 -9.66 22.89 8.77
N MET A 856 -10.56 23.14 7.81
CA MET A 856 -11.36 22.12 7.14
C MET A 856 -10.51 21.33 6.12
N PRO A 857 -10.98 20.16 5.66
CA PRO A 857 -10.34 19.39 4.60
C PRO A 857 -9.98 20.26 3.39
N GLY A 858 -8.77 20.09 2.83
CA GLY A 858 -8.27 20.82 1.66
C GLY A 858 -7.67 22.21 1.94
N GLU A 859 -7.91 22.81 3.11
CA GLU A 859 -7.29 24.10 3.46
C GLU A 859 -5.81 23.97 3.81
N TRP A 860 -5.40 22.78 4.26
CA TRP A 860 -4.04 22.54 4.69
C TRP A 860 -3.02 22.56 3.57
N GLN A 861 -3.38 22.07 2.38
CA GLN A 861 -2.52 22.01 1.21
C GLN A 861 -1.95 23.40 0.86
N LYS A 862 -2.67 24.47 1.23
CA LYS A 862 -2.29 25.88 1.03
C LYS A 862 -1.49 26.50 2.17
N LYS A 863 -1.46 25.93 3.38
CA LYS A 863 -0.92 26.63 4.60
C LYS A 863 -0.04 25.77 5.52
N ALA A 864 0.04 24.45 5.31
CA ALA A 864 0.69 23.51 6.22
C ALA A 864 2.22 23.60 6.24
N ILE A 865 2.80 23.60 5.03
CA ILE A 865 4.24 23.58 4.78
C ILE A 865 4.53 24.74 3.84
N GLU A 866 5.29 25.72 4.30
CA GLU A 866 5.58 26.93 3.54
C GLU A 866 6.39 26.64 2.27
N ASP A 867 7.25 25.61 2.32
CA ASP A 867 8.15 25.26 1.21
C ASP A 867 7.53 24.34 0.14
N LEU A 868 6.39 23.67 0.42
CA LEU A 868 5.79 22.68 -0.48
C LEU A 868 4.40 23.10 -0.96
N ASP A 869 4.05 22.64 -2.17
CA ASP A 869 2.72 22.71 -2.74
C ASP A 869 2.10 21.31 -2.82
N PHE A 870 1.03 21.11 -2.06
CA PHE A 870 0.26 19.86 -2.04
C PHE A 870 -1.09 19.98 -2.77
N SER A 871 -1.40 21.13 -3.38
CA SER A 871 -2.73 21.41 -3.94
C SER A 871 -3.20 20.38 -4.97
N PHE A 872 -2.26 19.85 -5.77
CA PHE A 872 -2.49 18.79 -6.76
C PHE A 872 -1.47 17.64 -6.66
N ALA A 873 -0.72 17.55 -5.56
CA ALA A 873 0.29 16.50 -5.40
C ALA A 873 -0.35 15.15 -5.06
N SER A 874 0.12 14.08 -5.70
CA SER A 874 -0.32 12.70 -5.48
C SER A 874 0.87 11.75 -5.49
N ALA A 875 1.08 11.01 -4.39
CA ALA A 875 2.22 10.10 -4.27
C ALA A 875 2.17 8.96 -5.28
N ASN A 876 0.96 8.53 -5.64
CA ASN A 876 0.73 7.51 -6.67
C ASN A 876 0.71 8.08 -8.09
N ASN A 877 0.94 9.39 -8.28
CA ASN A 877 0.84 10.08 -9.56
C ASN A 877 -0.50 9.81 -10.28
N ARG A 878 -1.60 9.77 -9.51
CA ARG A 878 -2.97 9.56 -9.99
C ARG A 878 -3.90 10.64 -9.47
N LEU A 879 -4.83 11.11 -10.32
CA LEU A 879 -5.90 12.00 -9.93
C LEU A 879 -6.87 11.25 -9.01
N THR A 880 -6.88 11.62 -7.72
CA THR A 880 -7.94 11.19 -6.79
C THR A 880 -9.25 11.88 -7.15
N PRO A 881 -10.41 11.39 -6.68
CA PRO A 881 -11.71 12.01 -6.96
C PRO A 881 -11.76 13.51 -6.61
N ASP A 882 -11.15 13.91 -5.50
CA ASP A 882 -11.11 15.32 -5.09
C ASP A 882 -10.18 16.16 -5.95
N LEU A 883 -9.03 15.63 -6.34
CA LEU A 883 -8.15 16.29 -7.31
C LEU A 883 -8.83 16.42 -8.67
N ARG A 884 -9.61 15.42 -9.08
CA ARG A 884 -10.41 15.47 -10.31
C ARG A 884 -11.49 16.54 -10.22
N LYS A 885 -12.26 16.61 -9.12
CA LYS A 885 -13.24 17.71 -8.92
C LYS A 885 -12.58 19.09 -8.92
N LYS A 886 -11.41 19.22 -8.26
CA LYS A 886 -10.61 20.46 -8.27
C LYS A 886 -10.13 20.80 -9.69
N LEU A 887 -9.76 19.81 -10.49
CA LEU A 887 -9.36 19.97 -11.88
C LEU A 887 -10.56 20.39 -12.74
N GLU A 888 -11.68 19.67 -12.66
CA GLU A 888 -12.93 19.95 -13.40
C GLU A 888 -13.43 21.38 -13.17
N ALA A 889 -13.26 21.92 -11.95
CA ALA A 889 -13.60 23.30 -11.63
C ALA A 889 -12.77 24.36 -12.41
N LEU A 890 -11.64 23.96 -13.01
CA LEU A 890 -10.78 24.80 -13.84
C LEU A 890 -11.04 24.63 -15.34
N ALA A 891 -11.90 23.69 -15.73
CA ALA A 891 -12.23 23.44 -17.13
C ALA A 891 -13.04 24.59 -17.71
N VAL A 892 -12.82 24.86 -19.00
CA VAL A 892 -13.60 25.84 -19.77
C VAL A 892 -14.36 25.16 -20.90
N PRO A 893 -15.52 25.70 -21.34
CA PRO A 893 -16.17 25.25 -22.56
C PRO A 893 -15.23 25.34 -23.75
N LYS A 894 -15.38 24.45 -24.74
CA LYS A 894 -14.58 24.47 -25.96
C LYS A 894 -14.60 25.87 -26.60
N PRO A 895 -13.47 26.57 -26.73
CA PRO A 895 -13.41 27.87 -27.40
C PRO A 895 -13.86 27.76 -28.87
N GLN A 896 -14.60 28.76 -29.37
CA GLN A 896 -15.22 28.73 -30.70
C GLN A 896 -14.21 28.73 -31.86
N ALA A 897 -13.02 29.32 -31.68
CA ALA A 897 -11.97 29.41 -32.68
C ALA A 897 -10.65 28.81 -32.15
N LEU A 898 -10.60 27.48 -32.04
CA LEU A 898 -9.35 26.77 -31.72
C LEU A 898 -8.55 26.50 -33.01
N PRO A 899 -7.29 26.96 -33.11
CA PRO A 899 -6.41 26.61 -34.21
C PRO A 899 -6.00 25.14 -34.15
N LEU A 900 -5.25 24.68 -35.15
CA LEU A 900 -4.62 23.36 -35.08
C LEU A 900 -3.60 23.34 -33.93
N PRO A 901 -3.45 22.21 -33.23
CA PRO A 901 -2.46 22.09 -32.16
C PRO A 901 -1.05 22.25 -32.72
N GLU A 902 -0.16 22.82 -31.92
CA GLU A 902 1.25 23.01 -32.28
C GLU A 902 1.91 21.68 -32.66
N ARG A 903 2.73 21.72 -33.73
CA ARG A 903 3.23 20.51 -34.42
C ARG A 903 4.71 20.20 -34.17
N SER A 904 5.47 21.12 -33.61
CA SER A 904 6.90 20.91 -33.31
C SER A 904 7.34 21.74 -32.09
N ASP A 905 8.30 21.20 -31.34
CA ASP A 905 8.93 21.78 -30.13
C ASP A 905 8.26 21.38 -28.80
N ALA A 906 8.77 21.91 -27.67
CA ALA A 906 8.32 21.65 -26.29
C ALA A 906 6.86 22.03 -25.99
N LEU A 907 6.16 22.68 -26.93
CA LEU A 907 4.77 23.11 -26.83
C LEU A 907 3.81 22.28 -27.71
N ALA A 908 4.30 21.20 -28.33
CA ALA A 908 3.50 20.34 -29.19
C ALA A 908 2.20 19.88 -28.49
N GLY A 909 1.08 19.93 -29.20
CA GLY A 909 -0.24 19.55 -28.68
C GLY A 909 -1.02 20.65 -27.93
N LEU A 910 -0.41 21.82 -27.69
CA LEU A 910 -1.14 23.00 -27.18
C LEU A 910 -1.86 23.74 -28.29
N TYR A 911 -2.98 24.36 -27.93
CA TYR A 911 -3.78 25.22 -28.81
C TYR A 911 -3.50 26.68 -28.46
N LEU A 912 -2.59 27.33 -29.19
CA LEU A 912 -2.19 28.72 -28.94
C LEU A 912 -3.09 29.70 -29.70
N THR A 913 -3.68 30.67 -29.01
CA THR A 913 -4.51 31.74 -29.59
C THR A 913 -3.97 33.11 -29.21
N ASP A 914 -4.43 34.19 -29.87
CA ASP A 914 -4.09 35.58 -29.51
C ASP A 914 -4.46 35.93 -28.05
N GLY A 915 -5.43 35.20 -27.46
CA GLY A 915 -5.91 35.36 -26.08
C GLY A 915 -5.26 34.41 -25.06
N GLY A 916 -4.28 33.59 -25.46
CA GLY A 916 -3.59 32.63 -24.59
C GLY A 916 -3.60 31.18 -25.12
N GLY A 917 -2.97 30.27 -24.38
CA GLY A 917 -2.90 28.85 -24.74
C GLY A 917 -3.98 28.01 -24.06
N TYR A 918 -4.37 26.90 -24.71
CA TYR A 918 -5.23 25.87 -24.13
C TYR A 918 -4.61 24.48 -24.25
N ALA A 919 -4.81 23.64 -23.24
CA ALA A 919 -4.51 22.21 -23.27
C ALA A 919 -5.80 21.39 -23.26
N PHE A 920 -5.82 20.29 -24.02
CA PHE A 920 -6.91 19.31 -23.99
C PHE A 920 -6.51 18.12 -23.12
N ILE A 921 -7.21 17.92 -22.01
CA ILE A 921 -6.87 16.92 -20.98
C ILE A 921 -8.16 16.21 -20.55
N GLU A 922 -8.15 14.87 -20.55
CA GLU A 922 -9.29 14.03 -20.13
C GLU A 922 -10.68 14.46 -20.68
N GLY A 923 -10.75 14.94 -21.92
CA GLY A 923 -12.02 15.33 -22.56
C GLY A 923 -12.46 16.78 -22.34
N ALA A 924 -11.67 17.58 -21.61
CA ALA A 924 -11.96 18.99 -21.33
C ALA A 924 -10.82 19.93 -21.76
N TYR A 925 -11.15 21.22 -21.95
CA TYR A 925 -10.18 22.25 -22.30
C TYR A 925 -9.80 23.08 -21.07
N TYR A 926 -8.52 23.38 -20.93
CA TYR A 926 -7.97 24.15 -19.81
C TYR A 926 -7.11 25.31 -20.31
N PRO A 927 -7.31 26.55 -19.83
CA PRO A 927 -6.41 27.66 -20.14
C PRO A 927 -5.05 27.41 -19.48
N VAL A 928 -3.97 27.62 -20.23
CA VAL A 928 -2.60 27.40 -19.77
C VAL A 928 -1.79 28.69 -19.75
N GLN A 929 -0.86 28.76 -18.79
CA GLN A 929 0.20 29.76 -18.70
C GLN A 929 1.55 29.08 -18.98
N ILE A 930 2.40 29.78 -19.73
CA ILE A 930 3.75 29.31 -20.09
C ILE A 930 4.74 30.30 -19.48
N ASP A 931 5.56 29.83 -18.54
CA ASP A 931 6.56 30.65 -17.84
C ASP A 931 7.88 29.89 -17.79
N ALA A 932 8.96 30.50 -18.31
CA ALA A 932 10.30 29.91 -18.39
C ALA A 932 10.36 28.47 -18.93
N GLY A 933 9.46 28.11 -19.86
CA GLY A 933 9.39 26.78 -20.47
C GLY A 933 8.56 25.75 -19.70
N GLU A 934 8.02 26.07 -18.52
CA GLU A 934 7.03 25.25 -17.82
C GLU A 934 5.61 25.65 -18.23
N VAL A 935 4.77 24.66 -18.51
CA VAL A 935 3.34 24.84 -18.83
C VAL A 935 2.51 24.45 -17.62
N SER A 936 1.57 25.29 -17.22
CA SER A 936 0.63 24.99 -16.12
C SER A 936 -0.77 25.50 -16.44
N ILE A 937 -1.78 24.90 -15.82
CA ILE A 937 -3.17 25.40 -15.90
C ILE A 937 -3.25 26.71 -15.11
N VAL A 938 -3.96 27.71 -15.65
CA VAL A 938 -4.18 28.98 -14.96
C VAL A 938 -4.92 28.73 -13.64
N GLY A 939 -4.29 29.06 -12.51
CA GLY A 939 -4.82 28.78 -11.17
C GLY A 939 -4.83 27.30 -10.77
N GLY A 940 -4.16 26.45 -11.56
CA GLY A 940 -4.15 25.00 -11.42
C GLY A 940 -2.74 24.39 -11.43
N PRO A 941 -2.67 23.05 -11.64
CA PRO A 941 -1.41 22.32 -11.58
C PRO A 941 -0.52 22.54 -12.81
N ALA A 942 0.76 22.18 -12.66
CA ALA A 942 1.69 22.06 -13.78
C ALA A 942 1.28 20.90 -14.71
N LEU A 943 1.73 20.98 -15.97
CA LEU A 943 1.47 19.97 -16.99
C LEU A 943 2.78 19.33 -17.45
N GLN A 944 2.69 18.09 -17.90
CA GLN A 944 3.78 17.36 -18.55
C GLN A 944 3.28 16.80 -19.89
N SER A 945 4.12 16.88 -20.92
CA SER A 945 3.84 16.32 -22.24
C SER A 945 4.51 14.95 -22.40
N ASP A 946 3.81 14.00 -23.03
CA ASP A 946 4.43 12.76 -23.52
C ASP A 946 5.17 12.99 -24.86
N ALA A 947 5.86 11.94 -25.34
CA ALA A 947 6.59 11.98 -26.61
C ALA A 947 5.68 12.14 -27.84
N GLN A 948 4.37 11.99 -27.68
CA GLN A 948 3.35 12.18 -28.71
C GLN A 948 2.67 13.56 -28.62
N GLY A 949 3.11 14.44 -27.73
CA GLY A 949 2.52 15.77 -27.54
C GLY A 949 1.21 15.77 -26.75
N ARG A 950 0.86 14.69 -26.05
CA ARG A 950 -0.32 14.66 -25.17
C ARG A 950 0.02 15.21 -23.79
N TRP A 951 -0.75 16.20 -23.38
CA TRP A 951 -0.63 16.85 -22.09
C TRP A 951 -1.37 16.08 -21.00
N THR A 952 -0.68 15.84 -19.90
CA THR A 952 -1.24 15.28 -18.67
C THR A 952 -0.89 16.17 -17.48
N VAL A 953 -1.67 16.07 -16.41
CA VAL A 953 -1.38 16.82 -15.18
C VAL A 953 -0.14 16.25 -14.52
N ASP A 954 0.79 17.12 -14.11
CA ASP A 954 1.94 16.73 -13.29
C ASP A 954 1.54 16.77 -11.80
N LEU A 955 1.40 15.59 -11.20
CA LEU A 955 0.98 15.40 -9.82
C LEU A 955 2.16 15.18 -8.85
N LYS A 956 3.40 15.48 -9.27
CA LYS A 956 4.58 15.39 -8.40
C LYS A 956 4.53 16.45 -7.30
N MET A 957 5.21 16.19 -6.17
CA MET A 957 5.39 17.24 -5.16
C MET A 957 6.24 18.37 -5.73
N ARG A 958 5.77 19.62 -5.60
CA ARG A 958 6.52 20.81 -6.04
C ARG A 958 6.84 21.73 -4.89
N LEU A 959 7.88 22.54 -5.08
CA LEU A 959 8.20 23.64 -4.19
C LEU A 959 7.21 24.78 -4.39
N ARG A 960 6.81 25.40 -3.28
CA ARG A 960 6.06 26.65 -3.32
C ARG A 960 6.97 27.77 -3.83
N GLY A 961 6.47 28.56 -4.79
CA GLY A 961 7.25 29.62 -5.46
C GLY A 961 7.82 29.21 -6.83
N GLY A 962 7.57 27.97 -7.28
CA GLY A 962 7.91 27.49 -8.62
C GLY A 962 9.36 26.98 -8.72
N ALA A 963 9.83 26.80 -9.96
CA ALA A 963 11.17 26.32 -10.28
C ALA A 963 12.28 27.16 -9.60
N PRO A 964 13.46 26.56 -9.32
CA PRO A 964 14.56 27.23 -8.62
C PRO A 964 14.98 28.55 -9.30
N GLY A 965 15.04 28.59 -10.64
CA GLY A 965 15.36 29.80 -11.39
C GLY A 965 14.42 30.98 -11.10
N LYS A 966 13.11 30.72 -10.97
CA LYS A 966 12.11 31.74 -10.61
C LYS A 966 12.31 32.27 -9.20
N GLN A 967 12.58 31.37 -8.24
CA GLN A 967 12.85 31.76 -6.86
C GLN A 967 14.16 32.56 -6.73
N VAL A 968 15.22 32.14 -7.43
CA VAL A 968 16.50 32.84 -7.47
C VAL A 968 16.32 34.25 -8.06
N LYS A 969 15.61 34.37 -9.18
CA LYS A 969 15.30 35.67 -9.79
C LYS A 969 14.53 36.59 -8.84
N ALA A 970 13.49 36.09 -8.18
CA ALA A 970 12.71 36.87 -7.21
C ALA A 970 13.56 37.33 -6.01
N VAL A 971 14.50 36.50 -5.53
CA VAL A 971 15.42 36.90 -4.45
C VAL A 971 16.44 37.93 -4.94
N ARG A 972 16.97 37.79 -6.17
CA ARG A 972 17.85 38.81 -6.78
C ARG A 972 17.14 40.16 -6.87
N GLU A 973 15.90 40.19 -7.35
CA GLU A 973 15.10 41.43 -7.47
C GLU A 973 14.86 42.09 -6.11
N ARG A 974 14.46 41.33 -5.09
CA ARG A 974 14.28 41.86 -3.72
C ARG A 974 15.59 42.40 -3.13
N LYS A 975 16.71 41.72 -3.37
CA LYS A 975 18.02 42.18 -2.91
C LYS A 975 18.48 43.44 -3.63
N ALA A 976 18.23 43.54 -4.94
CA ALA A 976 18.51 44.73 -5.71
C ALA A 976 17.69 45.93 -5.19
N GLN A 977 16.39 45.74 -4.96
CA GLN A 977 15.51 46.76 -4.35
C GLN A 977 16.03 47.19 -2.98
N ARG A 978 16.34 46.22 -2.08
CA ARG A 978 16.86 46.55 -0.75
C ARG A 978 18.22 47.24 -0.78
N ALA A 979 19.06 46.91 -1.76
CA ALA A 979 20.35 47.59 -1.96
C ALA A 979 20.15 49.05 -2.39
N THR A 980 19.18 49.33 -3.27
CA THR A 980 18.78 50.70 -3.64
C THR A 980 18.27 51.45 -2.41
N GLU A 981 17.34 50.86 -1.65
CA GLU A 981 16.82 51.47 -0.40
C GLU A 981 17.94 51.79 0.61
N LEU A 982 18.87 50.87 0.82
CA LEU A 982 20.01 51.09 1.72
C LEU A 982 20.98 52.16 1.17
N GLY A 983 21.13 52.26 -0.14
CA GLY A 983 21.87 53.34 -0.79
C GLY A 983 21.24 54.71 -0.54
N ASP A 984 19.92 54.79 -0.65
CA ASP A 984 19.14 56.01 -0.35
C ASP A 984 19.24 56.36 1.15
N GLU A 985 19.10 55.37 2.05
CA GLU A 985 19.28 55.54 3.50
C GLU A 985 20.70 56.05 3.84
N LEU A 986 21.74 55.50 3.21
CA LEU A 986 23.14 55.89 3.42
C LEU A 986 23.41 57.30 2.89
N THR A 987 22.86 57.65 1.72
CA THR A 987 22.96 59.00 1.16
C THR A 987 22.28 60.02 2.07
N ALA A 988 21.07 59.72 2.56
CA ALA A 988 20.37 60.57 3.51
C ALA A 988 21.11 60.72 4.86
N LEU A 989 21.79 59.67 5.34
CA LEU A 989 22.65 59.76 6.52
C LEU A 989 23.91 60.60 6.27
N ARG A 990 24.51 60.50 5.08
CA ARG A 990 25.65 61.30 4.68
C ARG A 990 25.30 62.78 4.58
N ASP A 991 24.16 63.11 3.97
CA ASP A 991 23.67 64.49 3.88
C ASP A 991 23.39 65.09 5.27
N LYS A 992 22.83 64.29 6.19
CA LYS A 992 22.69 64.69 7.61
C LYS A 992 24.03 64.93 8.27
N PHE A 993 25.02 64.06 8.05
CA PHE A 993 26.36 64.21 8.59
C PHE A 993 27.06 65.46 8.05
N ASP A 994 26.99 65.71 6.75
CA ASP A 994 27.57 66.89 6.10
C ASP A 994 26.87 68.19 6.53
N SER A 995 25.56 68.16 6.78
CA SER A 995 24.85 69.29 7.39
C SER A 995 25.33 69.57 8.83
N VAL A 996 25.55 68.53 9.63
CA VAL A 996 26.08 68.69 11.00
C VAL A 996 27.51 69.21 10.97
N LYS A 997 28.37 68.69 10.09
CA LYS A 997 29.74 69.17 9.90
C LYS A 997 29.79 70.63 9.48
N THR A 998 28.87 71.06 8.61
CA THR A 998 28.77 72.46 8.19
C THR A 998 28.35 73.36 9.35
N LYS A 999 27.40 72.92 10.19
CA LYS A 999 27.01 73.66 11.41
C LYS A 999 28.19 73.80 12.39
N ILE A 1000 28.97 72.73 12.59
CA ILE A 1000 30.17 72.75 13.45
C ILE A 1000 31.19 73.75 12.89
N ASN A 1001 31.50 73.71 11.59
CA ASN A 1001 32.44 74.64 10.97
C ASN A 1001 32.00 76.11 11.07
N VAL A 1002 30.69 76.39 10.98
CA VAL A 1002 30.15 77.75 11.17
C VAL A 1002 30.31 78.20 12.63
N TYR A 1003 30.04 77.31 13.59
CA TYR A 1003 30.25 77.59 15.02
C TYR A 1003 31.73 77.83 15.35
N GLU A 1004 32.65 77.04 14.79
CA GLU A 1004 34.10 77.22 14.97
C GLU A 1004 34.60 78.53 14.36
N ASN A 1005 34.09 78.92 13.19
CA ASN A 1005 34.43 80.20 12.57
C ASN A 1005 33.87 81.40 13.37
N LEU A 1006 32.66 81.29 13.93
CA LEU A 1006 32.09 82.30 14.82
C LEU A 1006 32.89 82.42 16.13
N MET A 1007 33.32 81.30 16.71
CA MET A 1007 34.21 81.29 17.88
C MET A 1007 35.54 81.98 17.61
N LYS A 1008 36.19 81.67 16.48
CA LYS A 1008 37.46 82.32 16.08
C LYS A 1008 37.29 83.83 15.84
N LEU A 1009 36.17 84.25 15.27
CA LEU A 1009 35.86 85.67 15.09
C LEU A 1009 35.68 86.39 16.45
N PHE A 1010 35.04 85.74 17.42
CA PHE A 1010 34.90 86.26 18.79
C PHE A 1010 36.22 86.30 19.57
N GLU A 1011 37.15 85.38 19.33
CA GLU A 1011 38.48 85.40 19.96
C GLU A 1011 39.45 86.41 19.31
N SER A 1012 39.13 86.90 18.11
CA SER A 1012 39.91 87.89 17.36
C SER A 1012 39.43 89.34 17.49
N ALA A 1013 38.36 89.57 18.24
CA ALA A 1013 37.79 90.88 18.57
C ALA A 1013 38.05 91.19 20.05
#